data_AF-A0A2U1LDW4-F1
#
_entry.id   AF-A0A2U1LDW4-F1
#
_cell.length_a   1.000
_cell.length_b   1.000
_cell.length_c   1.000
_cell.angle_alpha   90.00
_cell.angle_beta   90.00
_cell.angle_gamma   90.00
#
_symmetry.space_group_name_H-M   'P 1'
#
loop_
_entity.id
_entity.type
_entity.pdbx_description
1 polymer ?
#
loop_
_entity_poly.entity_id
_entity_poly.type
_entity_poly.pdbx_seq_one_letter_code
_entity_poly.pdbx_strand_id
1 'polypeptide(L)'
;MVPSRPSYCTPDSSSKLRNHSVFLSYREIDTGNNFVNHLYSALDQAEILTYMKEDTFPLDESFTPSHKKAIEESQIAVIIFSRNYAASSGCLEELEYIMTWRENIEITIMPVYYDFSYEEYEEALERHFHVMGTNKVEHWRRSLREATTLFGWKLSDKHESKYIKLIVDAISKRLFPDKGFIGAQTRLEGLRYGGGGMATFTRSQEEVEHLKIPLQDIQLATNNFARENAIARGGFGHVFRGHTGEHGNVAIKRLNRRDGQGEHQFMMEIELLSTYKHKNIVSLVGYCDEGGERILVYRYEKNGSLDKVLLRKDLTWIQRLQICLDAAHGLEYLHDTVQHHIIVHRDIKSANILLDETWKAKISDFGLSKIALANVPCSVIFSMACGTPGYVDPLYEEHDMLTQKSDIYSFGIVMLEVLFGRLVTVDPKYPTDRYFLLSLAQDHYVKVTLDEIIDSDLRSQMNSDSLVTFSRIAYQCLKKRREERPTMSLIVDQLEKALDYQQGLSAYLHDVYISFRDRDTECHIVDDIRAALDQEGISTYKDDVTQSRKESILLKAIERSRLFVIIFTKKFAVNSWYLDEVAKITECSKEKGQFILPIFYNVSSSDVRTQKGYFGEVMSEYDTHPRMEIWRKALVEATIAAGLEYSKFQLVTNLYS
;
A
#
# COMPACT_ATOMS: atom_id res chain seq x y z
N MET A 1 24.88 -51.53 32.00
CA MET A 1 24.99 -50.82 30.72
C MET A 1 23.94 -49.72 30.71
N VAL A 2 24.38 -48.48 30.93
CA VAL A 2 23.57 -47.25 30.85
C VAL A 2 24.43 -46.26 30.06
N PRO A 3 23.93 -45.61 28.99
CA PRO A 3 24.79 -44.83 28.10
C PRO A 3 25.19 -43.50 28.74
N SER A 4 26.42 -43.10 28.44
CA SER A 4 27.12 -41.89 28.83
C SER A 4 26.44 -40.60 28.34
N ARG A 5 26.47 -39.56 29.19
CA ARG A 5 26.10 -38.17 28.86
C ARG A 5 27.03 -37.62 27.76
N PRO A 6 26.53 -36.83 26.79
CA PRO A 6 27.41 -36.06 25.91
C PRO A 6 28.07 -34.91 26.68
N SER A 7 29.36 -34.75 26.42
CA SER A 7 30.24 -33.68 26.90
C SER A 7 29.77 -32.30 26.45
N TYR A 8 29.78 -31.35 27.38
CA TYR A 8 29.65 -29.92 27.10
C TYR A 8 30.72 -29.48 26.09
N CYS A 9 30.27 -28.90 24.96
CA CYS A 9 31.14 -28.06 24.15
C CYS A 9 31.46 -26.80 24.96
N THR A 10 32.75 -26.52 25.14
CA THR A 10 33.25 -25.25 25.66
C THR A 10 32.86 -24.12 24.71
N PRO A 11 32.27 -23.01 25.19
CA PRO A 11 32.01 -21.85 24.36
C PRO A 11 33.32 -21.19 23.95
N ASP A 12 33.40 -20.84 22.68
CA ASP A 12 34.44 -20.03 22.07
C ASP A 12 34.56 -18.69 22.81
N SER A 13 35.78 -18.33 23.17
CA SER A 13 36.09 -17.20 24.05
C SER A 13 36.04 -15.86 23.31
N SER A 14 34.85 -15.36 22.97
CA SER A 14 34.63 -13.92 22.73
C SER A 14 33.18 -13.42 22.75
N SER A 15 32.17 -14.23 23.10
CA SER A 15 30.80 -13.70 23.28
C SER A 15 30.67 -13.13 24.69
N LYS A 16 30.44 -11.81 24.83
CA LYS A 16 29.95 -11.22 26.09
C LYS A 16 28.72 -12.02 26.53
N LEU A 17 28.77 -12.72 27.66
CA LEU A 17 27.56 -13.30 28.26
C LEU A 17 26.62 -12.15 28.60
N ARG A 18 25.55 -12.01 27.82
CA ARG A 18 24.46 -11.05 28.03
C ARG A 18 23.49 -11.64 29.06
N ASN A 19 23.22 -10.93 30.16
CA ASN A 19 22.35 -11.43 31.24
C ASN A 19 20.86 -11.33 30.88
N HIS A 20 20.50 -10.49 29.90
CA HIS A 20 19.14 -10.30 29.42
C HIS A 20 19.11 -10.42 27.90
N SER A 21 17.99 -10.89 27.36
CA SER A 21 17.75 -10.95 25.91
C SER A 21 16.96 -9.73 25.45
N VAL A 22 16.01 -9.27 26.26
CA VAL A 22 15.10 -8.16 25.97
C VAL A 22 15.08 -7.16 27.12
N PHE A 23 15.09 -5.87 26.80
CA PHE A 23 14.84 -4.76 27.70
C PHE A 23 13.48 -4.12 27.38
N LEU A 24 12.60 -3.95 28.36
CA LEU A 24 11.33 -3.25 28.18
C LEU A 24 11.44 -1.81 28.69
N SER A 25 11.31 -0.83 27.78
CA SER A 25 11.20 0.59 28.09
C SER A 25 9.74 1.01 28.04
N TYR A 26 9.15 1.41 29.17
CA TYR A 26 7.74 1.79 29.26
C TYR A 26 7.47 2.71 30.46
N ARG A 27 6.25 3.26 30.52
CA ARG A 27 5.71 3.97 31.68
C ARG A 27 4.48 3.23 32.22
N GLU A 28 4.55 2.74 33.46
CA GLU A 28 3.59 1.78 34.05
C GLU A 28 2.15 2.31 34.13
N ILE A 29 2.00 3.58 34.55
CA ILE A 29 0.69 4.22 34.86
C ILE A 29 -0.30 4.15 33.70
N ASP A 30 0.16 4.16 32.44
CA ASP A 30 -0.71 4.31 31.27
C ASP A 30 -1.00 3.01 30.53
N THR A 31 -0.20 1.97 30.74
CA THR A 31 -0.39 0.67 30.07
C THR A 31 -1.36 -0.24 30.82
N GLY A 32 -1.98 0.30 31.88
CA GLY A 32 -2.98 -0.38 32.71
C GLY A 32 -2.45 -1.63 33.42
N ASN A 33 -1.13 -1.76 33.61
CA ASN A 33 -0.39 -2.95 34.05
C ASN A 33 -0.67 -4.25 33.28
N ASN A 34 -1.74 -4.36 32.50
CA ASN A 34 -2.14 -5.59 31.84
C ASN A 34 -1.32 -5.83 30.57
N PHE A 35 -1.12 -4.81 29.72
CA PHE A 35 -0.40 -5.02 28.46
C PHE A 35 1.05 -5.42 28.68
N VAL A 36 1.79 -4.66 29.50
CA VAL A 36 3.22 -4.92 29.76
C VAL A 36 3.41 -6.23 30.52
N ASN A 37 2.58 -6.53 31.53
CA ASN A 37 2.67 -7.80 32.25
C ASN A 37 2.30 -8.99 31.37
N HIS A 38 1.30 -8.85 30.48
CA HIS A 38 0.98 -9.91 29.53
C HIS A 38 2.09 -10.12 28.50
N LEU A 39 2.72 -9.04 28.01
CA LEU A 39 3.86 -9.12 27.12
C LEU A 39 5.06 -9.79 27.82
N TYR A 40 5.38 -9.37 29.03
CA TYR A 40 6.41 -9.98 29.86
C TYR A 40 6.13 -11.47 30.11
N SER A 41 4.90 -11.80 30.52
CA SER A 41 4.48 -13.20 30.75
C SER A 41 4.59 -14.04 29.48
N ALA A 42 4.25 -13.49 28.31
CA ALA A 42 4.36 -14.20 27.04
C ALA A 42 5.82 -14.38 26.60
N LEU A 43 6.70 -13.41 26.88
CA LEU A 43 8.15 -13.53 26.66
C LEU A 43 8.77 -14.57 27.59
N ASP A 44 8.37 -14.59 28.86
CA ASP A 44 8.81 -15.58 29.85
C ASP A 44 8.36 -16.99 29.46
N GLN A 45 7.11 -17.16 29.02
CA GLN A 45 6.59 -18.42 28.46
C GLN A 45 7.36 -18.89 27.21
N ALA A 46 7.94 -17.96 26.44
CA ALA A 46 8.80 -18.25 25.30
C ALA A 46 10.28 -18.48 25.69
N GLU A 47 10.59 -18.57 26.98
CA GLU A 47 11.93 -18.73 27.55
C GLU A 47 12.90 -17.56 27.18
N ILE A 48 12.36 -16.35 26.98
CA ILE A 48 13.14 -15.15 26.66
C ILE A 48 13.43 -14.36 27.94
N LEU A 49 14.70 -14.32 28.33
CA LEU A 49 15.17 -13.54 29.49
C LEU A 49 14.88 -12.05 29.28
N THR A 50 13.92 -11.51 30.00
CA THR A 50 13.46 -10.13 29.82
C THR A 50 13.74 -9.31 31.08
N TYR A 51 14.33 -8.13 30.92
CA TYR A 51 14.45 -7.16 31.99
C TYR A 51 13.20 -6.28 32.00
N MET A 52 12.43 -6.36 33.09
CA MET A 52 11.28 -5.51 33.39
C MET A 52 11.63 -4.67 34.62
N LYS A 53 11.28 -3.38 34.61
CA LYS A 53 11.54 -2.48 35.74
C LYS A 53 10.60 -2.84 36.90
N GLU A 54 11.17 -3.11 38.07
CA GLU A 54 10.40 -3.28 39.31
C GLU A 54 10.18 -1.91 39.97
N ASP A 55 9.01 -1.29 39.78
CA ASP A 55 8.71 0.02 40.39
C ASP A 55 8.21 -0.16 41.83
N THR A 56 9.05 0.19 42.80
CA THR A 56 8.62 0.51 44.18
C THR A 56 8.97 1.93 44.62
N PHE A 57 9.39 2.82 43.70
CA PHE A 57 9.87 4.16 44.07
C PHE A 57 9.35 5.31 43.15
N PRO A 58 9.32 6.57 43.65
CA PRO A 58 8.43 7.63 43.17
C PRO A 58 8.83 8.32 41.85
N LEU A 59 7.90 9.13 41.34
CA LEU A 59 7.79 9.76 40.01
C LEU A 59 9.04 10.44 39.40
N ASP A 60 10.12 10.68 40.16
CA ASP A 60 11.18 11.63 39.78
C ASP A 60 12.63 11.10 39.90
N GLU A 61 12.89 9.77 39.88
CA GLU A 61 14.28 9.29 39.82
C GLU A 61 14.84 9.04 38.41
N SER A 62 16.09 9.51 38.26
CA SER A 62 16.95 9.51 37.08
C SER A 62 17.29 8.12 36.56
N PHE A 63 17.59 8.04 35.25
CA PHE A 63 18.21 6.90 34.58
C PHE A 63 19.38 6.31 35.39
N THR A 64 19.15 5.16 36.05
CA THR A 64 20.08 4.56 37.02
C THR A 64 21.19 3.73 36.35
N PRO A 65 22.34 3.53 37.02
CA PRO A 65 23.40 2.64 36.52
C PRO A 65 22.93 1.19 36.29
N SER A 66 21.92 0.71 37.02
CA SER A 66 21.34 -0.62 36.82
C SER A 66 20.54 -0.71 35.51
N HIS A 67 19.75 0.32 35.16
CA HIS A 67 19.06 0.38 33.87
C HIS A 67 20.05 0.43 32.71
N LYS A 68 21.09 1.27 32.84
CA LYS A 68 22.17 1.34 31.85
C LYS A 68 22.81 -0.03 31.61
N LYS A 69 23.14 -0.74 32.69
CA LYS A 69 23.71 -2.08 32.61
C LYS A 69 22.75 -3.08 31.96
N ALA A 70 21.47 -3.04 32.30
CA ALA A 70 20.47 -3.92 31.69
C ALA A 70 20.31 -3.68 30.18
N ILE A 71 20.38 -2.43 29.72
CA ILE A 71 20.37 -2.06 28.30
C ILE A 71 21.61 -2.61 27.60
N GLU A 72 22.80 -2.38 28.16
CA GLU A 72 24.08 -2.89 27.62
C GLU A 72 24.13 -4.43 27.57
N GLU A 73 23.42 -5.09 28.49
CA GLU A 73 23.31 -6.54 28.57
C GLU A 73 22.16 -7.11 27.75
N SER A 74 21.33 -6.30 27.08
CA SER A 74 20.19 -6.76 26.26
C SER A 74 20.50 -6.76 24.77
N GLN A 75 19.87 -7.66 24.00
CA GLN A 75 19.99 -7.68 22.52
C GLN A 75 18.89 -6.89 21.83
N ILE A 76 17.73 -6.78 22.47
CA ILE A 76 16.56 -6.08 21.94
C ILE A 76 16.05 -5.12 23.01
N ALA A 77 15.72 -3.88 22.64
CA ALA A 77 14.98 -2.93 23.45
C ALA A 77 13.59 -2.73 22.84
N VAL A 78 12.55 -3.15 23.56
CA VAL A 78 11.15 -2.87 23.18
C VAL A 78 10.75 -1.56 23.84
N ILE A 79 10.42 -0.55 23.03
CA ILE A 79 10.09 0.80 23.51
C ILE A 79 8.58 1.00 23.37
N ILE A 80 7.88 1.01 24.49
CA ILE A 80 6.43 1.16 24.55
C ILE A 80 6.11 2.64 24.69
N PHE A 81 5.86 3.28 23.55
CA PHE A 81 5.40 4.66 23.46
C PHE A 81 3.94 4.76 23.90
N SER A 82 3.75 4.93 25.22
CA SER A 82 2.46 5.18 25.86
C SER A 82 2.15 6.67 25.99
N ARG A 83 0.88 7.02 26.18
CA ARG A 83 0.38 8.39 26.30
C ARG A 83 1.29 9.37 27.09
N ASN A 84 1.76 9.00 28.29
CA ASN A 84 2.61 9.87 29.11
C ASN A 84 4.10 9.47 29.12
N TYR A 85 4.57 8.65 28.17
CA TYR A 85 5.98 8.29 28.08
C TYR A 85 6.87 9.54 28.01
N ALA A 86 6.55 10.50 27.12
CA ALA A 86 7.32 11.74 26.99
C ALA A 86 7.13 12.73 28.15
N ALA A 87 6.13 12.52 29.02
CA ALA A 87 6.02 13.30 30.24
C ALA A 87 7.07 12.91 31.28
N SER A 88 7.66 11.71 31.19
CA SER A 88 8.73 11.25 32.08
C SER A 88 10.11 11.60 31.52
N SER A 89 10.85 12.46 32.24
CA SER A 89 12.25 12.75 31.91
C SER A 89 13.12 11.49 31.95
N GLY A 90 12.86 10.56 32.88
CA GLY A 90 13.57 9.28 32.96
C GLY A 90 13.37 8.39 31.73
N CYS A 91 12.15 8.32 31.19
CA CYS A 91 11.89 7.63 29.92
C CYS A 91 12.62 8.29 28.74
N LEU A 92 12.66 9.63 28.70
CA LEU A 92 13.36 10.37 27.65
C LEU A 92 14.89 10.23 27.72
N GLU A 93 15.46 10.22 28.92
CA GLU A 93 16.90 9.97 29.14
C GLU A 93 17.29 8.55 28.75
N GLU A 94 16.45 7.56 29.08
CA GLU A 94 16.64 6.18 28.67
C GLU A 94 16.59 6.04 27.15
N LEU A 95 15.59 6.65 26.51
CA LEU A 95 15.46 6.66 25.05
C LEU A 95 16.68 7.29 24.41
N GLU A 96 17.12 8.46 24.88
CA GLU A 96 18.33 9.13 24.40
C GLU A 96 19.55 8.22 24.55
N TYR A 97 19.70 7.53 25.68
CA TYR A 97 20.80 6.61 25.91
C TYR A 97 20.78 5.43 24.91
N ILE A 98 19.63 4.76 24.78
CA ILE A 98 19.44 3.65 23.85
C ILE A 98 19.78 4.12 22.43
N MET A 99 19.23 5.25 21.99
CA MET A 99 19.41 5.76 20.63
C MET A 99 20.85 6.18 20.36
N THR A 100 21.52 6.82 21.33
CA THR A 100 22.91 7.27 21.19
C THR A 100 23.89 6.11 21.13
N TRP A 101 23.65 5.03 21.90
CA TRP A 101 24.61 3.93 22.04
C TRP A 101 24.27 2.71 21.19
N ARG A 102 23.12 2.68 20.49
CA ARG A 102 22.59 1.48 19.83
C ARG A 102 23.58 0.75 18.93
N GLU A 103 24.43 1.49 18.21
CA GLU A 103 25.44 0.94 17.30
C GLU A 103 26.62 0.36 18.09
N ASN A 104 27.06 1.03 19.15
CA ASN A 104 28.16 0.58 20.01
C ASN A 104 27.83 -0.67 20.83
N ILE A 105 26.56 -0.84 21.21
CA ILE A 105 26.10 -1.98 22.02
C ILE A 105 25.35 -3.04 21.21
N GLU A 106 25.20 -2.83 19.90
CA GLU A 106 24.48 -3.71 18.96
C GLU A 106 23.09 -4.10 19.48
N ILE A 107 22.30 -3.13 19.95
CA ILE A 107 20.93 -3.36 20.43
C ILE A 107 19.93 -3.10 19.31
N THR A 108 18.96 -4.01 19.14
CA THR A 108 17.86 -3.84 18.18
C THR A 108 16.70 -3.13 18.88
N ILE A 109 16.19 -2.05 18.29
CA ILE A 109 15.10 -1.27 18.88
C ILE A 109 13.77 -1.66 18.22
N MET A 110 12.74 -1.87 19.04
CA MET A 110 11.41 -2.31 18.63
C MET A 110 10.33 -1.41 19.26
N PRO A 111 9.88 -0.35 18.57
CA PRO A 111 8.79 0.50 19.05
C PRO A 111 7.43 -0.22 19.12
N VAL A 112 6.66 0.10 20.15
CA VAL A 112 5.25 -0.29 20.33
C VAL A 112 4.49 0.99 20.70
N TYR A 113 3.63 1.46 19.81
CA TYR A 113 2.80 2.63 20.01
C TYR A 113 1.48 2.22 20.66
N TYR A 114 1.31 2.55 21.94
CA TYR A 114 0.15 2.20 22.74
C TYR A 114 -0.57 3.48 23.15
N ASP A 115 -1.72 3.80 22.53
CA ASP A 115 -2.40 5.08 22.72
C ASP A 115 -1.50 6.32 22.52
N PHE A 116 -0.63 6.25 21.51
CA PHE A 116 0.31 7.31 21.17
C PHE A 116 -0.37 8.48 20.42
N SER A 117 -0.17 9.70 20.91
CA SER A 117 -0.46 10.97 20.22
C SER A 117 0.81 11.82 20.12
N TYR A 118 1.08 12.33 18.92
CA TYR A 118 2.23 13.21 18.70
C TYR A 118 2.01 14.59 19.34
N GLU A 119 0.78 15.11 19.32
CA GLU A 119 0.45 16.39 19.96
C GLU A 119 0.75 16.34 21.46
N GLU A 120 0.33 15.26 22.14
CA GLU A 120 0.56 15.09 23.58
C GLU A 120 2.06 14.96 23.93
N TYR A 121 2.85 14.37 23.04
CA TYR A 121 4.29 14.23 23.20
C TYR A 121 5.03 15.57 23.01
N GLU A 122 4.66 16.38 22.03
CA GLU A 122 5.23 17.73 21.87
C GLU A 122 4.82 18.63 23.04
N GLU A 123 3.56 18.57 23.51
CA GLU A 123 3.14 19.28 24.72
C GLU A 123 3.94 18.85 25.96
N ALA A 124 4.31 17.57 26.06
CA ALA A 124 5.16 17.07 27.12
C ALA A 124 6.61 17.59 27.01
N LEU A 125 7.19 17.62 25.81
CA LEU A 125 8.52 18.17 25.56
C LEU A 125 8.58 19.68 25.86
N GLU A 126 7.54 20.43 25.49
CA GLU A 126 7.43 21.85 25.82
C GLU A 126 7.33 22.09 27.33
N ARG A 127 6.67 21.20 28.09
CA ARG A 127 6.70 21.27 29.56
C ARG A 127 8.12 21.06 30.12
N HIS A 128 8.88 20.12 29.57
CA HIS A 128 10.28 19.90 29.95
C HIS A 128 11.20 21.05 29.55
N PHE A 129 10.90 21.74 28.45
CA PHE A 129 11.66 22.88 27.96
C PHE A 129 11.81 23.99 29.02
N HIS A 130 10.73 24.24 29.76
CA HIS A 130 10.69 25.24 30.83
C HIS A 130 11.53 24.86 32.06
N VAL A 131 11.91 23.59 32.20
CA VAL A 131 12.60 23.06 33.40
C VAL A 131 14.06 22.69 33.12
N MET A 132 14.36 22.08 31.97
CA MET A 132 15.65 21.43 31.68
C MET A 132 16.55 22.20 30.69
N GLY A 133 16.01 23.21 30.00
CA GLY A 133 16.73 24.04 29.03
C GLY A 133 16.78 23.49 27.59
N THR A 134 17.06 24.38 26.64
CA THR A 134 16.92 24.17 25.18
C THR A 134 17.70 22.98 24.63
N ASN A 135 18.97 22.82 25.03
CA ASN A 135 19.84 21.81 24.42
C ASN A 135 19.37 20.39 24.76
N LYS A 136 19.02 20.13 26.02
CA LYS A 136 18.64 18.78 26.48
C LYS A 136 17.32 18.31 25.84
N VAL A 137 16.33 19.19 25.80
CA VAL A 137 15.03 18.88 25.18
C VAL A 137 15.19 18.63 23.68
N GLU A 138 16.09 19.34 23.00
CA GLU A 138 16.34 19.09 21.58
C GLU A 138 17.03 17.73 21.32
N HIS A 139 17.86 17.26 22.24
CA HIS A 139 18.40 15.89 22.19
C HIS A 139 17.32 14.82 22.39
N TRP A 140 16.39 15.04 23.33
CA TRP A 140 15.24 14.16 23.52
C TRP A 140 14.30 14.15 22.32
N ARG A 141 13.99 15.34 21.78
CA ARG A 141 13.17 15.50 20.58
C ARG A 141 13.79 14.77 19.39
N ARG A 142 15.10 14.88 19.18
CA ARG A 142 15.83 14.12 18.15
C ARG A 142 15.72 12.61 18.37
N SER A 143 15.95 12.14 19.60
CA SER A 143 15.89 10.72 19.94
C SER A 143 14.49 10.13 19.74
N LEU A 144 13.44 10.86 20.14
CA LEU A 144 12.05 10.52 19.85
C LEU A 144 11.76 10.45 18.36
N ARG A 145 12.15 11.48 17.59
CA ARG A 145 11.97 11.48 16.13
C ARG A 145 12.66 10.30 15.46
N GLU A 146 13.90 10.03 15.83
CA GLU A 146 14.63 8.89 15.29
C GLU A 146 13.99 7.56 15.69
N ALA A 147 13.60 7.39 16.96
CA ALA A 147 12.98 6.15 17.43
C ALA A 147 11.59 5.91 16.83
N THR A 148 10.82 6.97 16.60
CA THR A 148 9.50 6.88 15.97
C THR A 148 9.58 6.59 14.47
N THR A 149 10.72 6.87 13.81
CA THR A 149 10.96 6.44 12.43
C THR A 149 11.27 4.96 12.26
N LEU A 150 11.46 4.22 13.37
CA LEU A 150 11.70 2.79 13.35
C LEU A 150 10.38 2.00 13.24
N PHE A 151 10.47 0.80 12.66
CA PHE A 151 9.33 -0.10 12.52
C PHE A 151 8.79 -0.56 13.85
N GLY A 152 7.51 -0.25 14.11
CA GLY A 152 6.84 -0.65 15.33
C GLY A 152 5.40 -1.07 15.11
N TRP A 153 4.76 -1.48 16.20
CA TRP A 153 3.36 -1.87 16.21
C TRP A 153 2.50 -0.75 16.78
N LYS A 154 1.44 -0.33 16.07
CA LYS A 154 0.41 0.55 16.64
C LYS A 154 -0.72 -0.29 17.20
N LEU A 155 -0.94 -0.21 18.51
CA LEU A 155 -1.97 -0.94 19.22
C LEU A 155 -3.23 -0.09 19.34
N SER A 156 -4.36 -0.79 19.34
CA SER A 156 -5.67 -0.27 19.71
C SER A 156 -6.30 -1.25 20.69
N ASP A 157 -6.97 -0.77 21.73
CA ASP A 157 -7.50 -1.53 22.88
C ASP A 157 -8.24 -2.84 22.55
N LYS A 158 -8.84 -2.94 21.36
CA LYS A 158 -9.72 -4.07 21.01
C LYS A 158 -9.01 -5.41 20.77
N HIS A 159 -7.68 -5.44 20.63
CA HIS A 159 -6.96 -6.65 20.16
C HIS A 159 -5.56 -6.90 20.78
N GLU A 160 -5.29 -6.47 22.02
CA GLU A 160 -3.96 -6.56 22.65
C GLU A 160 -3.31 -7.95 22.57
N SER A 161 -4.03 -9.04 22.86
CA SER A 161 -3.49 -10.40 22.86
C SER A 161 -2.94 -10.85 21.50
N LYS A 162 -3.52 -10.35 20.39
CA LYS A 162 -3.02 -10.64 19.03
C LYS A 162 -1.67 -9.95 18.80
N TYR A 163 -1.53 -8.71 19.23
CA TYR A 163 -0.28 -7.95 19.08
C TYR A 163 0.83 -8.51 19.97
N ILE A 164 0.52 -8.91 21.20
CA ILE A 164 1.49 -9.56 22.10
C ILE A 164 2.10 -10.79 21.41
N LYS A 165 1.26 -11.66 20.83
CA LYS A 165 1.75 -12.83 20.11
C LYS A 165 2.68 -12.45 18.94
N LEU A 166 2.30 -11.46 18.14
CA LEU A 166 3.12 -10.98 17.01
C LEU A 166 4.47 -10.42 17.47
N ILE A 167 4.48 -9.64 18.55
CA ILE A 167 5.69 -9.06 19.14
C ILE A 167 6.62 -10.18 19.64
N VAL A 168 6.08 -11.15 20.39
CA VAL A 168 6.85 -12.30 20.90
C VAL A 168 7.39 -13.15 19.76
N ASP A 169 6.60 -13.42 18.71
CA ASP A 169 7.06 -14.17 17.54
C ASP A 169 8.20 -13.44 16.81
N ALA A 170 8.11 -12.12 16.66
CA ALA A 170 9.15 -11.30 16.03
C ALA A 170 10.45 -11.30 16.86
N ILE A 171 10.35 -11.15 18.18
CA ILE A 171 11.48 -11.21 19.13
C ILE A 171 12.12 -12.61 19.10
N SER A 172 11.31 -13.67 19.15
CA SER A 172 11.77 -15.06 19.14
C SER A 172 12.56 -15.39 17.88
N LYS A 173 12.02 -15.01 16.70
CA LYS A 173 12.72 -15.18 15.41
C LYS A 173 14.06 -14.44 15.37
N ARG A 174 14.14 -13.27 16.00
CA ARG A 174 15.34 -12.45 16.03
C ARG A 174 16.42 -13.02 16.93
N LEU A 175 16.04 -13.56 18.09
CA LEU A 175 16.96 -14.14 19.08
C LEU A 175 17.39 -15.57 18.73
N PHE A 176 16.49 -16.35 18.11
CA PHE A 176 16.70 -17.77 17.83
C PHE A 176 16.43 -18.13 16.36
N PRO A 177 17.23 -17.62 15.41
CA PRO A 177 17.02 -17.90 13.98
C PRO A 177 17.12 -19.40 13.64
N ASP A 178 17.83 -20.21 14.45
CA ASP A 178 18.04 -21.65 14.22
C ASP A 178 17.03 -22.58 14.93
N LYS A 179 16.18 -22.07 15.83
CA LYS A 179 15.07 -22.86 16.42
C LYS A 179 13.95 -22.97 15.38
N GLY A 180 14.11 -23.90 14.44
CA GLY A 180 13.10 -24.23 13.44
C GLY A 180 11.75 -24.54 14.09
N PHE A 181 10.70 -23.82 13.68
CA PHE A 181 9.34 -24.20 14.02
C PHE A 181 9.00 -25.49 13.26
N ILE A 182 8.67 -26.51 14.05
CA ILE A 182 7.88 -27.66 13.63
C ILE A 182 6.51 -27.12 13.20
N GLY A 183 6.28 -27.01 11.89
CA GLY A 183 4.99 -26.65 11.31
C GLY A 183 5.11 -25.75 10.09
N ALA A 184 4.96 -26.37 8.91
CA ALA A 184 4.93 -25.81 7.56
C ALA A 184 6.29 -25.41 6.94
N GLN A 185 6.77 -26.31 6.07
CA GLN A 185 7.87 -26.12 5.13
C GLN A 185 7.67 -24.87 4.25
N THR A 186 8.70 -24.04 4.09
CA THR A 186 9.31 -23.85 2.76
C THR A 186 10.77 -23.37 2.88
N ARG A 187 11.63 -24.00 2.08
CA ARG A 187 13.08 -23.87 1.94
C ARG A 187 13.67 -22.47 2.18
N LEU A 188 14.52 -22.36 3.19
CA LEU A 188 15.47 -21.27 3.42
C LEU A 188 16.81 -21.88 3.84
N GLU A 189 17.56 -22.39 2.87
CA GLU A 189 18.98 -22.69 3.03
C GLU A 189 19.74 -21.73 2.12
N GLY A 190 20.38 -20.72 2.70
CA GLY A 190 21.21 -19.81 1.91
C GLY A 190 21.54 -18.45 2.48
N LEU A 191 21.43 -18.17 3.79
CA LEU A 191 22.00 -16.94 4.36
C LEU A 191 22.66 -17.25 5.71
N ARG A 192 23.99 -17.32 5.68
CA ARG A 192 24.82 -17.34 6.89
C ARG A 192 24.71 -15.96 7.55
N TYR A 193 24.16 -15.93 8.76
CA TYR A 193 24.08 -14.76 9.61
C TYR A 193 25.47 -14.42 10.19
N GLY A 194 26.02 -13.28 9.77
CA GLY A 194 27.07 -12.54 10.49
C GLY A 194 26.42 -11.38 11.25
N GLY A 195 26.90 -11.11 12.46
CA GLY A 195 26.17 -10.43 13.53
C GLY A 195 25.97 -8.91 13.42
N GLY A 196 25.02 -8.44 14.25
CA GLY A 196 25.08 -7.18 15.02
C GLY A 196 24.84 -5.86 14.29
N GLY A 197 23.64 -5.29 14.42
CA GLY A 197 23.28 -3.95 13.94
C GLY A 197 21.84 -3.88 13.44
N MET A 198 21.27 -2.68 13.31
CA MET A 198 19.98 -2.46 12.65
C MET A 198 19.85 -3.33 11.39
N ALA A 199 18.65 -3.78 11.01
CA ALA A 199 18.40 -3.91 9.58
C ALA A 199 18.27 -2.48 9.01
N THR A 200 19.34 -1.68 9.11
CA THR A 200 19.74 -0.85 8.00
C THR A 200 20.13 -1.86 6.95
N PHE A 201 19.34 -1.96 5.90
CA PHE A 201 19.71 -2.73 4.71
C PHE A 201 20.87 -2.03 3.97
N THR A 202 21.78 -1.34 4.68
CA THR A 202 23.04 -0.89 4.14
C THR A 202 23.87 -2.12 3.83
N ARG A 203 23.89 -2.53 2.55
CA ARG A 203 24.96 -3.40 2.03
C ARG A 203 26.29 -2.83 2.52
N SER A 204 27.20 -3.70 2.95
CA SER A 204 28.55 -3.25 3.26
C SER A 204 29.10 -2.53 2.02
N GLN A 205 29.90 -1.49 2.25
CA GLN A 205 30.49 -0.70 1.17
C GLN A 205 31.22 -1.59 0.14
N GLU A 206 31.75 -2.74 0.60
CA GLU A 206 32.39 -3.77 -0.21
C GLU A 206 31.49 -4.41 -1.28
N GLU A 207 30.19 -4.57 -1.00
CA GLU A 207 29.29 -5.28 -1.89
C GLU A 207 28.82 -4.44 -3.09
N VAL A 208 28.84 -3.12 -2.98
CA VAL A 208 28.51 -2.17 -4.06
C VAL A 208 29.76 -1.52 -4.67
N GLU A 209 30.95 -1.89 -4.19
CA GLU A 209 32.23 -1.32 -4.66
C GLU A 209 32.43 -1.50 -6.18
N HIS A 210 31.92 -2.61 -6.74
CA HIS A 210 31.95 -2.89 -8.17
C HIS A 210 31.14 -1.90 -9.03
N LEU A 211 30.28 -1.07 -8.40
CA LEU A 211 29.49 -0.03 -9.06
C LEU A 211 30.16 1.36 -8.98
N LYS A 212 31.32 1.49 -8.33
CA LYS A 212 32.05 2.76 -8.28
C LYS A 212 32.62 3.11 -9.64
N ILE A 213 32.40 4.36 -10.04
CA ILE A 213 32.93 4.97 -11.26
C ILE A 213 33.85 6.12 -10.85
N PRO A 214 35.11 6.15 -11.33
CA PRO A 214 36.03 7.25 -11.04
C PRO A 214 35.47 8.60 -11.49
N LEU A 215 35.72 9.65 -10.70
CA LEU A 215 35.25 11.00 -11.03
C LEU A 215 35.79 11.49 -12.37
N GLN A 216 37.01 11.08 -12.72
CA GLN A 216 37.64 11.42 -13.99
C GLN A 216 36.84 10.90 -15.19
N ASP A 217 36.30 9.68 -15.11
CA ASP A 217 35.51 9.09 -16.19
C ASP A 217 34.17 9.80 -16.34
N ILE A 218 33.55 10.20 -15.23
CA ILE A 218 32.31 11.01 -15.23
C ILE A 218 32.56 12.39 -15.85
N GLN A 219 33.68 13.03 -15.51
CA GLN A 219 34.06 14.31 -16.11
C GLN A 219 34.27 14.17 -17.62
N LEU A 220 34.98 13.13 -18.07
CA LEU A 220 35.16 12.85 -19.50
C LEU A 220 33.81 12.61 -20.20
N ALA A 221 32.95 11.77 -19.61
CA ALA A 221 31.64 11.43 -20.17
C ALA A 221 30.70 12.63 -20.33
N THR A 222 30.85 13.67 -19.51
CA THR A 222 29.99 14.87 -19.46
C THR A 222 30.62 16.11 -20.07
N ASN A 223 31.83 16.02 -20.63
CA ASN A 223 32.64 17.18 -21.01
C ASN A 223 32.81 18.18 -19.84
N ASN A 224 33.22 17.66 -18.69
CA ASN A 224 33.38 18.39 -17.43
C ASN A 224 32.10 19.12 -16.98
N PHE A 225 30.96 18.40 -16.99
CA PHE A 225 29.65 18.93 -16.65
C PHE A 225 29.25 20.16 -17.49
N ALA A 226 29.59 20.15 -18.78
CA ALA A 226 29.29 21.25 -19.70
C ALA A 226 27.79 21.59 -19.70
N ARG A 227 27.48 22.89 -19.86
CA ARG A 227 26.11 23.39 -19.78
C ARG A 227 25.22 22.82 -20.89
N GLU A 228 25.77 22.55 -22.07
CA GLU A 228 25.04 21.90 -23.17
C GLU A 228 24.57 20.47 -22.83
N ASN A 229 25.20 19.82 -21.86
CA ASN A 229 24.85 18.47 -21.42
C ASN A 229 23.84 18.48 -20.27
N ALA A 230 23.45 19.62 -19.72
CA ALA A 230 22.46 19.68 -18.65
C ALA A 230 21.05 19.32 -19.17
N ILE A 231 20.44 18.27 -18.60
CA ILE A 231 19.10 17.79 -18.99
C ILE A 231 18.01 18.17 -18.00
N ALA A 232 18.35 18.33 -16.71
CA ALA A 232 17.42 18.72 -15.68
C ALA A 232 18.12 19.41 -14.50
N ARG A 233 17.35 20.19 -13.76
CA ARG A 233 17.74 20.81 -12.49
C ARG A 233 16.57 20.71 -11.53
N GLY A 234 16.81 20.19 -10.33
CA GLY A 234 15.80 20.05 -9.28
C GLY A 234 16.37 20.34 -7.89
N GLY A 235 15.55 20.16 -6.85
CA GLY A 235 15.99 20.32 -5.45
C GLY A 235 17.18 19.42 -5.09
N PHE A 236 17.24 18.23 -5.68
CA PHE A 236 18.26 17.23 -5.40
C PHE A 236 19.57 17.42 -6.16
N GLY A 237 19.64 18.33 -7.14
CA GLY A 237 20.87 18.54 -7.92
C GLY A 237 20.66 18.83 -9.39
N HIS A 238 21.73 18.61 -10.14
CA HIS A 238 21.78 18.78 -11.59
C HIS A 238 21.94 17.43 -12.26
N VAL A 239 21.17 17.20 -13.33
CA VAL A 239 21.30 15.99 -14.14
C VAL A 239 21.91 16.36 -15.47
N PHE A 240 22.94 15.63 -15.88
CA PHE A 240 23.66 15.78 -17.13
C PHE A 240 23.50 14.54 -17.99
N ARG A 241 23.48 14.72 -19.30
CA ARG A 241 23.67 13.64 -20.26
C ARG A 241 25.16 13.37 -20.38
N GLY A 242 25.52 12.10 -20.37
CA GLY A 242 26.88 11.66 -20.67
C GLY A 242 26.90 10.53 -21.69
N HIS A 243 28.10 10.23 -22.18
CA HIS A 243 28.34 9.06 -23.02
C HIS A 243 29.55 8.28 -22.51
N THR A 244 29.37 6.99 -22.27
CA THR A 244 30.45 6.08 -21.87
C THR A 244 30.63 4.99 -22.93
N GLY A 245 31.87 4.55 -23.15
CA GLY A 245 32.15 3.48 -24.13
C GLY A 245 31.49 2.14 -23.76
N GLU A 246 31.32 1.88 -22.47
CA GLU A 246 30.77 0.62 -21.96
C GLU A 246 29.23 0.59 -21.95
N HIS A 247 28.58 1.71 -21.60
CA HIS A 247 27.12 1.75 -21.35
C HIS A 247 26.35 2.66 -22.31
N GLY A 248 27.04 3.33 -23.23
CA GLY A 248 26.41 4.24 -24.19
C GLY A 248 25.92 5.53 -23.54
N ASN A 249 24.70 5.97 -23.86
CA ASN A 249 24.13 7.18 -23.27
C ASN A 249 23.74 6.94 -21.80
N VAL A 250 24.20 7.82 -20.91
CA VAL A 250 23.91 7.78 -19.47
C VAL A 250 23.32 9.10 -18.98
N ALA A 251 22.54 9.05 -17.91
CA ALA A 251 22.09 10.20 -17.14
C ALA A 251 22.90 10.27 -15.85
N ILE A 252 23.48 11.43 -15.55
CA ILE A 252 24.42 11.64 -14.46
C ILE A 252 23.84 12.69 -13.52
N LYS A 253 23.31 12.24 -12.38
CA LYS A 253 22.72 13.09 -11.34
C LYS A 253 23.81 13.47 -10.34
N ARG A 254 24.27 14.71 -10.41
CA ARG A 254 25.22 15.30 -9.45
C ARG A 254 24.43 15.96 -8.33
N LEU A 255 24.51 15.39 -7.13
CA LEU A 255 23.71 15.82 -5.99
C LEU A 255 24.26 17.10 -5.36
N ASN A 256 23.35 17.96 -4.90
CA ASN A 256 23.72 19.15 -4.14
C ASN A 256 24.04 18.78 -2.69
N ARG A 257 25.17 19.28 -2.15
CA ARG A 257 25.58 19.03 -0.75
C ARG A 257 24.96 19.97 0.28
N ARG A 258 24.13 20.94 -0.14
CA ARG A 258 23.55 21.90 0.80
C ARG A 258 22.63 21.14 1.76
N ASP A 259 22.83 21.37 3.06
CA ASP A 259 21.97 20.95 4.18
C ASP A 259 22.01 19.47 4.61
N GLY A 260 23.02 18.69 4.20
CA GLY A 260 23.27 17.32 4.72
C GLY A 260 22.26 16.23 4.28
N GLN A 261 21.09 16.61 3.77
CA GLN A 261 20.07 15.69 3.25
C GLN A 261 20.53 14.87 2.02
N GLY A 262 21.45 15.43 1.23
CA GLY A 262 21.95 14.78 0.01
C GLY A 262 22.68 13.46 0.26
N GLU A 263 23.29 13.25 1.44
CA GLU A 263 24.01 12.01 1.76
C GLU A 263 23.04 10.84 1.96
N HIS A 264 21.97 11.05 2.73
CA HIS A 264 20.97 10.01 2.96
C HIS A 264 20.28 9.59 1.66
N GLN A 265 19.92 10.56 0.82
CA GLN A 265 19.31 10.30 -0.49
C GLN A 265 20.26 9.54 -1.41
N PHE A 266 21.54 9.91 -1.44
CA PHE A 266 22.57 9.21 -2.21
C PHE A 266 22.66 7.74 -1.82
N MET A 267 22.83 7.46 -0.52
CA MET A 267 22.97 6.11 -0.02
C MET A 267 21.68 5.29 -0.23
N MET A 268 20.51 5.88 0.01
CA MET A 268 19.22 5.24 -0.20
C MET A 268 19.02 4.83 -1.68
N GLU A 269 19.38 5.69 -2.64
CA GLU A 269 19.28 5.35 -4.05
C GLU A 269 20.22 4.21 -4.45
N ILE A 270 21.47 4.21 -3.97
CA ILE A 270 22.43 3.13 -4.23
C ILE A 270 21.90 1.81 -3.67
N GLU A 271 21.45 1.83 -2.41
CA GLU A 271 20.93 0.67 -1.70
C GLU A 271 19.72 0.06 -2.42
N LEU A 272 18.73 0.88 -2.75
CA LEU A 272 17.51 0.42 -3.41
C LEU A 272 17.77 -0.01 -4.85
N LEU A 273 18.41 0.83 -5.65
CA LEU A 273 18.56 0.54 -7.07
C LEU A 273 19.64 -0.50 -7.38
N SER A 274 20.55 -0.81 -6.46
CA SER A 274 21.46 -1.96 -6.61
C SER A 274 20.77 -3.30 -6.33
N THR A 275 19.70 -3.29 -5.53
CA THR A 275 19.02 -4.49 -5.03
C THR A 275 17.74 -4.80 -5.80
N TYR A 276 16.88 -3.80 -5.96
CA TYR A 276 15.54 -3.95 -6.51
C TYR A 276 15.55 -3.63 -8.01
N LYS A 277 15.50 -4.69 -8.82
CA LYS A 277 15.61 -4.60 -10.28
C LYS A 277 14.29 -4.99 -10.92
N HIS A 278 13.69 -4.07 -11.66
CA HIS A 278 12.46 -4.31 -12.40
C HIS A 278 12.45 -3.54 -13.72
N LYS A 279 11.77 -4.06 -14.74
CA LYS A 279 11.70 -3.44 -16.08
C LYS A 279 11.09 -2.03 -16.06
N ASN A 280 10.25 -1.74 -15.07
CA ASN A 280 9.59 -0.45 -14.86
C ASN A 280 10.21 0.37 -13.70
N ILE A 281 11.46 0.10 -13.35
CA ILE A 281 12.27 0.90 -12.41
C ILE A 281 13.56 1.30 -13.14
N VAL A 282 14.04 2.53 -12.93
CA VAL A 282 15.27 2.99 -13.55
C VAL A 282 16.46 2.13 -13.14
N SER A 283 17.40 1.93 -14.08
CA SER A 283 18.59 1.13 -13.83
C SER A 283 19.76 2.01 -13.44
N LEU A 284 20.21 1.88 -12.17
CA LEU A 284 21.50 2.40 -11.73
C LEU A 284 22.63 1.63 -12.44
N VAL A 285 23.49 2.38 -13.13
CA VAL A 285 24.71 1.91 -13.78
C VAL A 285 25.87 1.92 -12.78
N GLY A 286 25.99 2.99 -12.00
CA GLY A 286 27.02 3.13 -10.98
C GLY A 286 26.91 4.42 -10.21
N TYR A 287 27.91 4.69 -9.36
CA TYR A 287 27.97 5.91 -8.55
C TYR A 287 29.42 6.39 -8.38
N CYS A 288 29.58 7.64 -7.96
CA CYS A 288 30.87 8.22 -7.59
C CYS A 288 30.78 8.94 -6.25
N ASP A 289 31.75 8.60 -5.40
CA ASP A 289 32.02 9.18 -4.09
C ASP A 289 33.53 9.50 -4.01
N GLU A 290 33.97 10.44 -4.85
CA GLU A 290 35.37 10.89 -4.92
C GLU A 290 35.45 12.41 -4.90
N GLY A 291 36.53 12.96 -4.33
CA GLY A 291 36.75 14.42 -4.32
C GLY A 291 35.67 15.22 -3.59
N GLY A 292 34.88 14.56 -2.73
CA GLY A 292 33.72 15.17 -2.06
C GLY A 292 32.51 15.36 -2.96
N GLU A 293 32.47 14.71 -4.13
CA GLU A 293 31.30 14.64 -5.01
C GLU A 293 30.38 13.48 -4.62
N ARG A 294 29.09 13.62 -4.95
CA ARG A 294 28.07 12.58 -4.80
C ARG A 294 27.30 12.50 -6.10
N ILE A 295 27.58 11.47 -6.90
CA ILE A 295 27.07 11.38 -8.27
C ILE A 295 26.48 10.00 -8.51
N LEU A 296 25.25 9.96 -9.02
CA LEU A 296 24.56 8.73 -9.43
C LEU A 296 24.51 8.68 -10.96
N VAL A 297 24.83 7.52 -11.52
CA VAL A 297 24.87 7.28 -12.97
C VAL A 297 23.80 6.25 -13.32
N TYR A 298 22.88 6.62 -14.20
CA TYR A 298 21.78 5.77 -14.66
C TYR A 298 21.85 5.58 -16.17
N ARG A 299 21.15 4.56 -16.66
CA ARG A 299 20.84 4.48 -18.10
C ARG A 299 20.03 5.71 -18.51
N TYR A 300 20.33 6.25 -19.70
CA TYR A 300 19.61 7.42 -20.21
C TYR A 300 18.26 7.02 -20.83
N GLU A 301 17.17 7.52 -20.24
CA GLU A 301 15.81 7.32 -20.76
C GLU A 301 15.48 8.41 -21.80
N LYS A 302 15.43 8.01 -23.08
CA LYS A 302 15.50 8.93 -24.23
C LYS A 302 14.35 9.92 -24.34
N ASN A 303 13.14 9.51 -23.95
CA ASN A 303 11.94 10.33 -24.09
C ASN A 303 11.71 11.27 -22.88
N GLY A 304 12.59 11.22 -21.88
CA GLY A 304 12.55 12.10 -20.72
C GLY A 304 11.41 11.76 -19.76
N SER A 305 10.97 12.74 -18.98
CA SER A 305 9.96 12.58 -17.92
C SER A 305 8.53 12.79 -18.43
N LEU A 306 7.58 12.07 -17.83
CA LEU A 306 6.18 12.05 -18.24
C LEU A 306 5.52 13.45 -18.15
N ASP A 307 5.85 14.24 -17.14
CA ASP A 307 5.37 15.62 -16.98
C ASP A 307 5.62 16.49 -18.22
N LYS A 308 6.85 16.43 -18.76
CA LYS A 308 7.26 17.18 -19.95
C LYS A 308 6.56 16.66 -21.20
N VAL A 309 6.36 15.35 -21.29
CA VAL A 309 5.72 14.72 -22.44
C VAL A 309 4.21 15.00 -22.46
N LEU A 310 3.54 14.98 -21.31
CA LEU A 310 2.12 15.34 -21.20
C LEU A 310 1.86 16.77 -21.66
N LEU A 311 2.71 17.72 -21.27
CA LEU A 311 2.61 19.12 -21.67
C LEU A 311 2.84 19.36 -23.18
N ARG A 312 3.56 18.45 -23.85
CA ARG A 312 3.75 18.50 -25.31
C ARG A 312 2.55 17.95 -26.09
N LYS A 313 1.65 17.22 -25.42
CA LYS A 313 0.49 16.53 -26.01
C LYS A 313 0.86 15.49 -27.08
N ASP A 314 2.05 14.90 -26.98
CA ASP A 314 2.57 13.95 -27.99
C ASP A 314 2.05 12.50 -27.83
N LEU A 315 1.35 12.21 -26.73
CA LEU A 315 0.90 10.86 -26.42
C LEU A 315 -0.56 10.64 -26.80
N THR A 316 -0.79 9.58 -27.57
CA THR A 316 -2.12 8.99 -27.77
C THR A 316 -2.70 8.43 -26.48
N TRP A 317 -4.01 8.23 -26.43
CA TRP A 317 -4.65 7.63 -25.24
C TRP A 317 -4.15 6.20 -24.93
N ILE A 318 -3.91 5.37 -25.95
CA ILE A 318 -3.36 4.01 -25.74
C ILE A 318 -1.96 4.05 -25.11
N GLN A 319 -1.08 4.96 -25.57
CA GLN A 319 0.24 5.11 -24.97
C GLN A 319 0.15 5.57 -23.52
N ARG A 320 -0.78 6.48 -23.21
CA ARG A 320 -1.05 6.95 -21.84
C ARG A 320 -1.49 5.81 -20.91
N LEU A 321 -2.42 4.96 -21.36
CA LEU A 321 -2.82 3.77 -20.62
C LEU A 321 -1.63 2.84 -20.36
N GLN A 322 -0.83 2.55 -21.39
CA GLN A 322 0.34 1.69 -21.26
C GLN A 322 1.38 2.25 -20.28
N ILE A 323 1.61 3.57 -20.30
CA ILE A 323 2.52 4.25 -19.37
C ILE A 323 2.02 4.13 -17.92
N CYS A 324 0.73 4.34 -17.68
CA CYS A 324 0.15 4.13 -16.36
C CYS A 324 0.29 2.67 -15.90
N LEU A 325 0.02 1.71 -16.78
CA LEU A 325 0.15 0.28 -16.47
C LEU A 325 1.60 -0.11 -16.16
N ASP A 326 2.55 0.34 -16.97
CA ASP A 326 3.98 0.14 -16.76
C ASP A 326 4.43 0.71 -15.40
N ALA A 327 4.02 1.95 -15.07
CA ALA A 327 4.31 2.55 -13.77
C ALA A 327 3.63 1.80 -12.60
N ALA A 328 2.39 1.33 -12.79
CA ALA A 328 1.67 0.55 -11.79
C ALA A 328 2.39 -0.77 -11.48
N HIS A 329 2.89 -1.51 -12.48
CA HIS A 329 3.71 -2.70 -12.24
C HIS A 329 5.01 -2.39 -11.49
N GLY A 330 5.64 -1.26 -11.79
CA GLY A 330 6.82 -0.80 -11.04
C GLY A 330 6.52 -0.57 -9.56
N LEU A 331 5.39 0.08 -9.26
CA LEU A 331 4.98 0.39 -7.89
C LEU A 331 4.44 -0.84 -7.15
N GLU A 332 3.73 -1.74 -7.84
CA GLU A 332 3.33 -3.05 -7.33
C GLU A 332 4.54 -3.86 -6.88
N TYR A 333 5.59 -3.93 -7.71
CA TYR A 333 6.83 -4.62 -7.37
C TYR A 333 7.50 -4.05 -6.12
N LEU A 334 7.45 -2.72 -5.91
CA LEU A 334 7.97 -2.08 -4.69
C LEU A 334 7.12 -2.39 -3.46
N HIS A 335 5.82 -2.58 -3.64
CA HIS A 335 4.87 -2.85 -2.55
C HIS A 335 4.69 -4.35 -2.27
N ASP A 336 5.32 -5.22 -3.04
CA ASP A 336 5.19 -6.67 -2.94
C ASP A 336 5.78 -7.20 -1.62
N THR A 337 4.94 -7.84 -0.82
CA THR A 337 5.31 -8.39 0.48
C THR A 337 6.12 -9.69 0.37
N VAL A 338 6.14 -10.34 -0.80
CA VAL A 338 6.93 -11.56 -1.04
C VAL A 338 8.43 -11.29 -0.95
N GLN A 339 8.86 -10.05 -1.22
CA GLN A 339 10.28 -9.66 -1.21
C GLN A 339 10.86 -9.44 0.20
N HIS A 340 10.14 -9.84 1.25
CA HIS A 340 10.48 -9.63 2.69
C HIS A 340 10.56 -8.15 3.11
N HIS A 341 10.60 -7.24 2.13
CA HIS A 341 10.65 -5.79 2.28
C HIS A 341 9.53 -5.15 1.46
N ILE A 342 8.97 -4.08 2.00
CA ILE A 342 8.01 -3.18 1.35
C ILE A 342 8.72 -1.84 1.17
N ILE A 343 8.78 -1.32 -0.05
CA ILE A 343 9.40 -0.03 -0.34
C ILE A 343 8.30 1.00 -0.57
N VAL A 344 8.25 2.02 0.27
CA VAL A 344 7.37 3.18 0.06
C VAL A 344 8.19 4.29 -0.58
N HIS A 345 7.85 4.68 -1.80
CA HIS A 345 8.63 5.60 -2.63
C HIS A 345 8.56 7.05 -2.13
N ARG A 346 7.41 7.48 -1.62
CA ARG A 346 7.10 8.84 -1.07
C ARG A 346 7.08 10.00 -2.05
N ASP A 347 7.75 9.89 -3.19
CA ASP A 347 7.79 10.96 -4.20
C ASP A 347 7.32 10.50 -5.60
N ILE A 348 6.24 9.72 -5.66
CA ILE A 348 5.60 9.37 -6.92
C ILE A 348 4.97 10.63 -7.53
N LYS A 349 5.41 11.00 -8.73
CA LYS A 349 4.91 12.11 -9.53
C LYS A 349 5.29 11.92 -11.00
N SER A 350 4.61 12.60 -11.92
CA SER A 350 4.90 12.48 -13.36
C SER A 350 6.33 12.90 -13.74
N ALA A 351 6.95 13.82 -13.01
CA ALA A 351 8.36 14.18 -13.21
C ALA A 351 9.34 13.05 -12.86
N ASN A 352 8.94 12.10 -12.02
CA ASN A 352 9.74 10.95 -11.58
C ASN A 352 9.39 9.66 -12.35
N ILE A 353 8.51 9.73 -13.35
CA ILE A 353 8.24 8.63 -14.28
C ILE A 353 8.94 8.96 -15.60
N LEU A 354 10.02 8.23 -15.89
CA LEU A 354 10.80 8.39 -17.10
C LEU A 354 10.32 7.44 -18.21
N LEU A 355 10.54 7.84 -19.46
CA LEU A 355 10.12 7.12 -20.64
C LEU A 355 11.34 6.72 -21.48
N ASP A 356 11.49 5.42 -21.72
CA ASP A 356 12.55 4.90 -22.57
C ASP A 356 12.27 5.17 -24.05
N GLU A 357 13.19 4.78 -24.94
CA GLU A 357 13.07 4.98 -26.39
C GLU A 357 11.83 4.31 -27.03
N THR A 358 11.23 3.33 -26.35
CA THR A 358 10.02 2.61 -26.78
C THR A 358 8.75 3.09 -26.08
N TRP A 359 8.83 4.19 -25.32
CA TRP A 359 7.74 4.75 -24.50
C TRP A 359 7.36 3.90 -23.29
N LYS A 360 8.22 2.98 -22.84
CA LYS A 360 8.00 2.23 -21.61
C LYS A 360 8.32 3.08 -20.39
N ALA A 361 7.44 3.02 -19.40
CA ALA A 361 7.56 3.83 -18.20
C ALA A 361 8.47 3.19 -17.13
N LYS A 362 9.28 4.01 -16.48
CA LYS A 362 10.17 3.61 -15.38
C LYS A 362 10.12 4.61 -14.23
N ILE A 363 9.88 4.11 -13.02
CA ILE A 363 9.92 4.90 -11.79
C ILE A 363 11.36 5.26 -11.44
N SER A 364 11.58 6.49 -11.01
CA SER A 364 12.88 7.08 -10.67
C SER A 364 12.81 7.93 -9.40
N ASP A 365 13.99 8.36 -8.92
CA ASP A 365 14.15 9.26 -7.75
C ASP A 365 13.76 8.63 -6.40
N PHE A 366 14.53 7.61 -6.02
CA PHE A 366 14.29 6.83 -4.81
C PHE A 366 14.87 7.48 -3.54
N GLY A 367 15.48 8.67 -3.61
CA GLY A 367 16.22 9.25 -2.50
C GLY A 367 15.40 9.53 -1.23
N LEU A 368 14.08 9.69 -1.37
CA LEU A 368 13.18 9.90 -0.22
C LEU A 368 12.60 8.60 0.35
N SER A 369 12.75 7.48 -0.36
CA SER A 369 12.06 6.21 -0.07
C SER A 369 12.31 5.68 1.34
N LYS A 370 11.43 4.79 1.80
CA LYS A 370 11.58 4.05 3.05
C LYS A 370 11.36 2.55 2.81
N ILE A 371 12.21 1.74 3.42
CA ILE A 371 12.15 0.28 3.39
C ILE A 371 11.45 -0.18 4.67
N ALA A 372 10.42 -1.00 4.54
CA ALA A 372 9.67 -1.63 5.61
C ALA A 372 9.77 -3.14 5.57
N LEU A 373 9.65 -3.81 6.72
CA LEU A 373 9.67 -5.28 6.77
C LEU A 373 8.27 -5.83 6.47
N ALA A 374 8.19 -6.74 5.50
CA ALA A 374 6.92 -7.33 5.03
C ALA A 374 6.20 -8.19 6.09
N ASN A 375 6.93 -8.65 7.10
CA ASN A 375 6.41 -9.52 8.17
C ASN A 375 5.72 -8.74 9.31
N VAL A 376 5.60 -7.41 9.23
CA VAL A 376 4.89 -6.58 10.21
C VAL A 376 3.52 -6.19 9.63
N PRO A 377 2.40 -6.77 10.14
CA PRO A 377 1.07 -6.36 9.72
C PRO A 377 0.82 -4.90 10.10
N CYS A 378 0.29 -4.10 9.18
CA CYS A 378 0.05 -2.65 9.32
C CYS A 378 1.33 -1.81 9.48
N SER A 379 2.15 -1.75 8.42
CA SER A 379 3.39 -0.95 8.34
C SER A 379 3.11 0.56 8.22
N VAL A 380 2.56 1.17 9.27
CA VAL A 380 2.60 2.63 9.42
C VAL A 380 4.02 3.01 9.83
N ILE A 381 4.70 3.78 8.99
CA ILE A 381 5.99 4.39 9.27
C ILE A 381 5.72 5.82 9.76
N PHE A 382 6.10 6.17 10.98
CA PHE A 382 6.02 7.57 11.41
C PHE A 382 7.28 8.30 10.94
N SER A 383 7.16 9.14 9.92
CA SER A 383 8.31 9.87 9.36
C SER A 383 7.88 11.24 8.89
N MET A 384 8.62 12.28 9.28
CA MET A 384 8.39 13.66 8.87
C MET A 384 7.94 13.74 7.40
N ALA A 385 6.79 14.37 7.17
CA ALA A 385 6.19 14.55 5.88
C ALA A 385 7.17 15.17 4.90
N CYS A 386 7.43 14.46 3.81
CA CYS A 386 8.23 14.97 2.71
C CYS A 386 7.69 14.41 1.39
N GLY A 387 7.97 15.13 0.30
CA GLY A 387 7.45 14.84 -1.03
C GLY A 387 7.13 16.14 -1.77
N THR A 388 6.54 16.00 -2.94
CA THR A 388 6.20 17.16 -3.78
C THR A 388 4.79 17.68 -3.48
N PRO A 389 4.60 18.97 -3.13
CA PRO A 389 3.29 19.54 -2.86
C PRO A 389 2.29 19.26 -3.99
N GLY A 390 1.07 18.85 -3.62
CA GLY A 390 0.01 18.43 -4.55
C GLY A 390 -0.03 16.94 -4.87
N TYR A 391 1.05 16.20 -4.60
CA TYR A 391 1.08 14.73 -4.69
C TYR A 391 1.05 14.05 -3.32
N VAL A 392 1.48 14.74 -2.26
CA VAL A 392 1.55 14.17 -0.91
C VAL A 392 0.15 13.77 -0.42
N ASP A 393 0.05 12.55 0.13
CA ASP A 393 -1.15 12.07 0.82
C ASP A 393 -1.52 13.01 1.97
N PRO A 394 -2.73 13.61 2.01
CA PRO A 394 -3.12 14.55 3.05
C PRO A 394 -3.00 13.99 4.47
N LEU A 395 -3.30 12.71 4.67
CA LEU A 395 -3.16 12.06 5.99
C LEU A 395 -1.70 11.84 6.37
N TYR A 396 -0.82 11.74 5.38
CA TYR A 396 0.61 11.66 5.62
C TYR A 396 1.19 13.04 5.94
N GLU A 397 0.76 14.06 5.20
CA GLU A 397 1.12 15.46 5.46
C GLU A 397 0.64 15.94 6.84
N GLU A 398 -0.56 15.53 7.26
CA GLU A 398 -1.16 15.96 8.53
C GLU A 398 -0.60 15.24 9.76
N HIS A 399 -0.30 13.94 9.64
CA HIS A 399 -0.01 13.09 10.81
C HIS A 399 1.36 12.38 10.76
N ASP A 400 2.21 12.66 9.76
CA ASP A 400 3.49 11.97 9.53
C ASP A 400 3.37 10.44 9.39
N MET A 401 2.15 9.92 9.20
CA MET A 401 1.86 8.49 9.10
C MET A 401 2.04 8.03 7.66
N LEU A 402 3.18 7.46 7.31
CA LEU A 402 3.46 6.95 5.97
C LEU A 402 3.04 5.48 5.82
N THR A 403 2.43 5.15 4.68
CA THR A 403 2.08 3.76 4.31
C THR A 403 2.21 3.56 2.79
N GLN A 404 2.10 2.32 2.31
CA GLN A 404 1.93 2.04 0.87
C GLN A 404 0.74 2.80 0.26
N LYS A 405 -0.31 3.04 1.05
CA LYS A 405 -1.49 3.81 0.61
C LYS A 405 -1.18 5.28 0.33
N SER A 406 -0.05 5.80 0.83
CA SER A 406 0.41 7.15 0.53
C SER A 406 0.95 7.24 -0.91
N ASP A 407 1.73 6.25 -1.36
CA ASP A 407 2.15 6.18 -2.77
C ASP A 407 0.95 5.97 -3.72
N ILE A 408 -0.06 5.20 -3.29
CA ILE A 408 -1.30 5.00 -4.07
C ILE A 408 -2.03 6.33 -4.30
N TYR A 409 -2.10 7.19 -3.28
CA TYR A 409 -2.67 8.52 -3.42
C TYR A 409 -1.90 9.34 -4.47
N SER A 410 -0.57 9.40 -4.33
CA SER A 410 0.31 10.09 -5.27
C SER A 410 0.18 9.56 -6.71
N PHE A 411 0.03 8.25 -6.87
CA PHE A 411 -0.21 7.62 -8.17
C PHE A 411 -1.57 8.00 -8.76
N GLY A 412 -2.61 8.09 -7.93
CA GLY A 412 -3.93 8.61 -8.35
C GLY A 412 -3.85 10.02 -8.95
N ILE A 413 -3.01 10.88 -8.39
CA ILE A 413 -2.75 12.22 -8.93
C ILE A 413 -2.09 12.12 -10.31
N VAL A 414 -1.06 11.28 -10.48
CA VAL A 414 -0.42 11.03 -11.78
C VAL A 414 -1.44 10.53 -12.81
N MET A 415 -2.34 9.63 -12.43
CA MET A 415 -3.39 9.14 -13.33
C MET A 415 -4.32 10.26 -13.79
N LEU A 416 -4.67 11.21 -12.92
CA LEU A 416 -5.43 12.40 -13.32
C LEU A 416 -4.64 13.31 -14.26
N GLU A 417 -3.33 13.50 -14.04
CA GLU A 417 -2.49 14.26 -14.97
C GLU A 417 -2.47 13.62 -16.37
N VAL A 418 -2.39 12.30 -16.42
CA VAL A 418 -2.46 11.52 -17.65
C VAL A 418 -3.83 11.63 -18.32
N LEU A 419 -4.92 11.61 -17.54
CA LEU A 419 -6.30 11.75 -18.03
C LEU A 419 -6.55 13.13 -18.67
N PHE A 420 -6.09 14.20 -18.02
CA PHE A 420 -6.36 15.57 -18.47
C PHE A 420 -5.27 16.13 -19.40
N GLY A 421 -4.08 15.52 -19.44
CA GLY A 421 -2.92 16.07 -20.15
C GLY A 421 -2.43 17.39 -19.57
N ARG A 422 -2.68 17.63 -18.27
CA ARG A 422 -2.31 18.83 -17.52
C ARG A 422 -1.72 18.40 -16.18
N LEU A 423 -0.84 19.20 -15.61
CA LEU A 423 -0.25 18.91 -14.31
C LEU A 423 -1.17 19.34 -13.17
N VAL A 424 -1.05 18.72 -12.00
CA VAL A 424 -1.81 19.14 -10.82
C VAL A 424 -1.26 20.45 -10.26
N THR A 425 -2.13 21.30 -9.72
CA THR A 425 -1.75 22.43 -8.85
C THR A 425 -2.62 22.48 -7.60
N VAL A 426 -2.03 22.90 -6.50
CA VAL A 426 -2.73 23.21 -5.24
C VAL A 426 -3.07 24.69 -5.11
N ASP A 427 -2.52 25.53 -5.99
CA ASP A 427 -2.79 26.97 -5.96
C ASP A 427 -3.97 27.32 -6.90
N PRO A 428 -5.12 27.78 -6.34
CA PRO A 428 -6.32 28.09 -7.11
C PRO A 428 -6.17 29.29 -8.04
N LYS A 429 -5.06 30.05 -7.98
CA LYS A 429 -4.76 31.15 -8.91
C LYS A 429 -4.13 30.68 -10.22
N TYR A 430 -3.74 29.41 -10.32
CA TYR A 430 -3.02 28.86 -11.47
C TYR A 430 -3.74 27.80 -12.32
N PRO A 431 -5.09 27.65 -12.34
CA PRO A 431 -5.71 26.83 -13.37
C PRO A 431 -5.42 27.47 -14.74
N THR A 432 -4.70 26.76 -15.58
CA THR A 432 -4.26 27.20 -16.91
C THR A 432 -4.35 26.01 -17.88
N ASP A 433 -4.03 26.21 -19.16
CA ASP A 433 -3.92 25.10 -20.11
C ASP A 433 -2.87 24.05 -19.70
N ARG A 434 -1.96 24.39 -18.78
CA ARG A 434 -0.93 23.50 -18.27
C ARG A 434 -1.27 22.84 -16.94
N TYR A 435 -2.17 23.43 -16.15
CA TYR A 435 -2.43 23.01 -14.77
C TYR A 435 -3.92 22.87 -14.48
N PHE A 436 -4.32 21.83 -13.76
CA PHE A 436 -5.69 21.66 -13.25
C PHE A 436 -5.71 21.66 -11.71
N LEU A 437 -6.83 22.10 -11.15
CA LEU A 437 -7.07 22.06 -9.71
C LEU A 437 -7.69 20.71 -9.33
N LEU A 438 -7.12 20.04 -8.32
CA LEU A 438 -7.57 18.70 -7.90
C LEU A 438 -9.05 18.68 -7.51
N SER A 439 -9.52 19.69 -6.76
CA SER A 439 -10.93 19.77 -6.34
C SER A 439 -11.89 19.87 -7.53
N LEU A 440 -11.50 20.58 -8.60
CA LEU A 440 -12.29 20.67 -9.81
C LEU A 440 -12.40 19.31 -10.51
N ALA A 441 -11.30 18.57 -10.63
CA ALA A 441 -11.31 17.23 -11.20
C ALA A 441 -12.22 16.28 -10.41
N GLN A 442 -12.18 16.34 -9.08
CA GLN A 442 -13.04 15.54 -8.20
C GLN A 442 -14.51 15.89 -8.36
N ASP A 443 -14.84 17.18 -8.46
CA ASP A 443 -16.20 17.65 -8.69
C ASP A 443 -16.77 17.14 -10.03
N HIS A 444 -15.99 17.23 -11.11
CA HIS A 444 -16.43 16.75 -12.43
C HIS A 444 -16.58 15.22 -12.47
N TYR A 445 -15.74 14.47 -11.73
CA TYR A 445 -15.91 13.03 -11.58
C TYR A 445 -17.24 12.71 -10.87
N VAL A 446 -17.51 13.33 -9.72
CA VAL A 446 -18.73 13.09 -8.93
C VAL A 446 -19.99 13.50 -9.70
N LYS A 447 -19.93 14.60 -10.46
CA LYS A 447 -21.04 15.09 -11.29
C LYS A 447 -21.19 14.33 -12.62
N VAL A 448 -20.31 13.37 -12.92
CA VAL A 448 -20.30 12.61 -14.19
C VAL A 448 -20.19 13.54 -15.41
N THR A 449 -19.32 14.55 -15.30
CA THR A 449 -19.09 15.61 -16.31
C THR A 449 -17.62 15.71 -16.72
N LEU A 450 -16.86 14.61 -16.62
CA LEU A 450 -15.44 14.58 -17.02
C LEU A 450 -15.23 14.98 -18.49
N ASP A 451 -16.18 14.66 -19.36
CA ASP A 451 -16.15 15.00 -20.78
C ASP A 451 -16.04 16.52 -21.03
N GLU A 452 -16.43 17.35 -20.06
CA GLU A 452 -16.34 18.81 -20.15
C GLU A 452 -14.91 19.35 -19.91
N ILE A 453 -14.07 18.58 -19.22
CA ILE A 453 -12.72 19.03 -18.82
C ILE A 453 -11.59 18.25 -19.50
N ILE A 454 -11.87 17.08 -20.05
CA ILE A 454 -10.91 16.33 -20.89
C ILE A 454 -10.74 17.05 -22.23
N ASP A 455 -9.50 17.19 -22.68
CA ASP A 455 -9.17 17.76 -23.99
C ASP A 455 -9.92 17.01 -25.12
N SER A 456 -10.56 17.74 -26.03
CA SER A 456 -11.43 17.15 -27.05
C SER A 456 -10.71 16.17 -27.97
N ASP A 457 -9.45 16.45 -28.31
CA ASP A 457 -8.67 15.59 -29.21
C ASP A 457 -8.32 14.28 -28.50
N LEU A 458 -8.01 14.36 -27.20
CA LEU A 458 -7.78 13.18 -26.38
C LEU A 458 -9.08 12.39 -26.16
N ARG A 459 -10.18 13.08 -25.86
CA ARG A 459 -11.48 12.47 -25.61
C ARG A 459 -12.01 11.70 -26.82
N SER A 460 -11.73 12.19 -28.03
CA SER A 460 -12.12 11.54 -29.29
C SER A 460 -11.46 10.17 -29.50
N GLN A 461 -10.32 9.91 -28.84
CA GLN A 461 -9.59 8.64 -28.91
C GLN A 461 -10.09 7.62 -27.88
N MET A 462 -10.81 8.06 -26.85
CA MET A 462 -11.17 7.23 -25.70
C MET A 462 -12.43 6.41 -25.96
N ASN A 463 -12.31 5.09 -25.79
CA ASN A 463 -13.46 4.23 -25.58
C ASN A 463 -14.13 4.60 -24.23
N SER A 464 -15.46 4.70 -24.21
CA SER A 464 -16.21 5.11 -23.02
C SER A 464 -15.99 4.18 -21.82
N ASP A 465 -15.88 2.88 -22.06
CA ASP A 465 -15.72 1.87 -21.01
C ASP A 465 -14.30 1.88 -20.44
N SER A 466 -13.32 2.12 -21.32
CA SER A 466 -11.93 2.39 -20.93
C SER A 466 -11.84 3.65 -20.05
N LEU A 467 -12.50 4.74 -20.45
CA LEU A 467 -12.54 5.99 -19.69
C LEU A 467 -13.20 5.81 -18.32
N VAL A 468 -14.36 5.13 -18.26
CA VAL A 468 -15.06 4.85 -16.99
C VAL A 468 -14.18 4.00 -16.07
N THR A 469 -13.56 2.94 -16.59
CA THR A 469 -12.69 2.06 -15.81
C THR A 469 -11.47 2.81 -15.27
N PHE A 470 -10.77 3.55 -16.13
CA PHE A 470 -9.58 4.32 -15.77
C PHE A 470 -9.89 5.44 -14.76
N SER A 471 -10.92 6.25 -15.02
CA SER A 471 -11.28 7.36 -14.14
C SER A 471 -11.76 6.89 -12.77
N ARG A 472 -12.48 5.76 -12.71
CA ARG A 472 -12.94 5.16 -11.46
C ARG A 472 -11.77 4.74 -10.58
N ILE A 473 -10.82 3.98 -11.11
CA ILE A 473 -9.66 3.52 -10.32
C ILE A 473 -8.78 4.72 -9.91
N ALA A 474 -8.57 5.70 -10.79
CA ALA A 474 -7.85 6.93 -10.47
C ALA A 474 -8.50 7.69 -9.28
N TYR A 475 -9.83 7.79 -9.28
CA TYR A 475 -10.56 8.46 -8.20
C TYR A 475 -10.56 7.64 -6.90
N GLN A 476 -10.63 6.31 -6.97
CA GLN A 476 -10.53 5.43 -5.80
C GLN A 476 -9.17 5.57 -5.09
N CYS A 477 -8.08 5.78 -5.84
CA CYS A 477 -6.76 6.08 -5.27
C CYS A 477 -6.75 7.34 -4.39
N LEU A 478 -7.66 8.29 -4.64
CA LEU A 478 -7.73 9.60 -3.98
C LEU A 478 -8.71 9.65 -2.79
N LYS A 479 -9.25 8.50 -2.37
CA LYS A 479 -10.14 8.44 -1.21
C LYS A 479 -9.46 8.96 0.05
N LYS A 480 -10.20 9.73 0.85
CA LYS A 480 -9.70 10.30 2.11
C LYS A 480 -9.26 9.20 3.07
N ARG A 481 -10.11 8.19 3.25
CA ARG A 481 -9.82 7.01 4.09
C ARG A 481 -8.89 6.06 3.36
N ARG A 482 -7.80 5.66 4.01
CA ARG A 482 -6.74 4.81 3.43
C ARG A 482 -7.23 3.40 3.12
N GLU A 483 -8.18 2.92 3.90
CA GLU A 483 -8.77 1.59 3.76
C GLU A 483 -9.65 1.51 2.50
N GLU A 484 -10.18 2.64 2.03
CA GLU A 484 -10.98 2.72 0.81
C GLU A 484 -10.13 2.87 -0.47
N ARG A 485 -8.82 3.12 -0.33
CA ARG A 485 -7.90 3.15 -1.47
C ARG A 485 -7.61 1.71 -1.91
N PRO A 486 -7.50 1.43 -3.22
CA PRO A 486 -7.25 0.08 -3.74
C PRO A 486 -5.84 -0.42 -3.39
N THR A 487 -5.55 -1.70 -3.63
CA THR A 487 -4.18 -2.24 -3.65
C THR A 487 -3.54 -1.99 -5.01
N MET A 488 -2.20 -2.09 -5.10
CA MET A 488 -1.52 -1.96 -6.39
C MET A 488 -1.92 -3.06 -7.39
N SER A 489 -2.10 -4.29 -6.92
CA SER A 489 -2.61 -5.39 -7.75
C SER A 489 -3.99 -5.08 -8.35
N LEU A 490 -4.91 -4.55 -7.55
CA LEU A 490 -6.21 -4.12 -8.08
C LEU A 490 -6.06 -2.98 -9.09
N ILE A 491 -5.15 -2.03 -8.86
CA ILE A 491 -4.89 -0.94 -9.81
C ILE A 491 -4.37 -1.49 -11.15
N VAL A 492 -3.43 -2.44 -11.12
CA VAL A 492 -2.89 -3.12 -12.30
C VAL A 492 -4.02 -3.81 -13.07
N ASP A 493 -4.83 -4.63 -12.40
CA ASP A 493 -5.95 -5.35 -13.03
C ASP A 493 -6.93 -4.39 -13.74
N GLN A 494 -7.27 -3.26 -13.10
CA GLN A 494 -8.18 -2.29 -13.70
C GLN A 494 -7.55 -1.53 -14.87
N LEU A 495 -6.24 -1.28 -14.84
CA LEU A 495 -5.53 -0.65 -15.94
C LEU A 495 -5.39 -1.59 -17.15
N GLU A 496 -5.12 -2.87 -16.93
CA GLU A 496 -5.16 -3.90 -17.97
C GLU A 496 -6.55 -3.99 -18.60
N LYS A 497 -7.59 -4.03 -17.76
CA LYS A 497 -8.98 -4.02 -18.22
C LYS A 497 -9.35 -2.77 -19.03
N ALA A 498 -8.90 -1.59 -18.60
CA ALA A 498 -9.10 -0.35 -19.35
C ALA A 498 -8.38 -0.37 -20.71
N LEU A 499 -7.20 -0.99 -20.78
CA LEU A 499 -6.45 -1.18 -22.03
C LEU A 499 -7.16 -2.16 -22.97
N ASP A 500 -7.69 -3.27 -22.45
CA ASP A 500 -8.47 -4.24 -23.20
C ASP A 500 -9.73 -3.61 -23.82
N TYR A 501 -10.45 -2.78 -23.07
CA TYR A 501 -11.58 -2.02 -23.61
C TYR A 501 -11.17 -1.07 -24.71
N GLN A 502 -10.02 -0.40 -24.54
CA GLN A 502 -9.53 0.53 -25.53
C GLN A 502 -9.09 -0.16 -26.83
N GLN A 503 -8.54 -1.37 -26.73
CA GLN A 503 -8.10 -2.17 -27.88
C GLN A 503 -9.23 -3.03 -28.50
N GLY A 504 -10.41 -3.05 -27.88
CA GLY A 504 -11.53 -3.89 -28.31
C GLY A 504 -11.29 -5.39 -28.08
N LEU A 505 -10.38 -5.74 -27.17
CA LEU A 505 -10.02 -7.13 -26.84
C LEU A 505 -10.98 -7.75 -25.82
N SER A 506 -11.72 -6.95 -25.04
CA SER A 506 -12.72 -7.48 -24.11
C SER A 506 -14.04 -7.80 -24.82
N ALA A 507 -14.39 -9.09 -24.88
CA ALA A 507 -15.71 -9.55 -25.33
C ALA A 507 -16.85 -9.16 -24.34
N TYR A 508 -16.51 -8.80 -23.09
CA TYR A 508 -17.45 -8.55 -22.01
C TYR A 508 -17.19 -7.20 -21.32
N LEU A 509 -18.21 -6.38 -21.25
CA LEU A 509 -18.23 -5.05 -20.65
C LEU A 509 -18.43 -5.07 -19.12
N HIS A 510 -19.08 -6.09 -18.58
CA HIS A 510 -19.30 -6.21 -17.15
C HIS A 510 -18.84 -7.59 -16.67
N ASP A 511 -18.25 -7.66 -15.48
CA ASP A 511 -17.92 -8.95 -14.88
C ASP A 511 -19.20 -9.60 -14.35
N VAL A 512 -20.08 -8.79 -13.75
CA VAL A 512 -21.34 -9.25 -13.15
C VAL A 512 -22.50 -8.35 -13.58
N TYR A 513 -23.57 -8.97 -14.06
CA TYR A 513 -24.87 -8.33 -14.21
C TYR A 513 -25.73 -8.68 -12.99
N ILE A 514 -26.23 -7.69 -12.27
CA ILE A 514 -27.14 -7.91 -11.14
C ILE A 514 -28.56 -7.62 -11.59
N SER A 515 -29.37 -8.68 -11.74
CA SER A 515 -30.81 -8.60 -11.98
C SER A 515 -31.53 -8.42 -10.64
N PHE A 516 -31.94 -7.18 -10.37
CA PHE A 516 -32.66 -6.78 -9.16
C PHE A 516 -33.36 -5.43 -9.33
N ARG A 517 -34.53 -5.23 -8.70
CA ARG A 517 -35.19 -3.91 -8.64
C ARG A 517 -35.83 -3.60 -7.28
N ASP A 518 -35.75 -2.31 -6.96
CA ASP A 518 -35.66 -1.71 -5.63
C ASP A 518 -36.99 -1.49 -4.88
N ARG A 519 -38.08 -2.17 -5.24
CA ARG A 519 -39.37 -1.96 -4.55
C ARG A 519 -39.73 -2.99 -3.50
N ASP A 520 -38.96 -4.06 -3.39
CA ASP A 520 -39.41 -5.27 -2.68
C ASP A 520 -38.47 -5.79 -1.59
N THR A 521 -37.44 -5.02 -1.24
CA THR A 521 -36.68 -5.25 -0.02
C THR A 521 -36.40 -3.93 0.68
N GLU A 522 -36.78 -3.82 1.95
CA GLU A 522 -36.29 -2.78 2.87
C GLU A 522 -34.78 -2.92 3.16
N CYS A 523 -34.03 -3.69 2.37
CA CYS A 523 -32.65 -4.07 2.66
C CYS A 523 -31.68 -3.58 1.59
N HIS A 524 -30.56 -3.05 2.06
CA HIS A 524 -29.42 -2.59 1.28
C HIS A 524 -28.62 -3.76 0.63
N ILE A 525 -29.16 -4.97 0.54
CA ILE A 525 -28.39 -6.17 0.16
C ILE A 525 -27.75 -6.04 -1.22
N VAL A 526 -28.39 -5.37 -2.18
CA VAL A 526 -27.83 -5.16 -3.51
C VAL A 526 -26.74 -4.10 -3.49
N ASP A 527 -26.92 -3.05 -2.70
CA ASP A 527 -25.88 -2.06 -2.49
C ASP A 527 -24.68 -2.66 -1.74
N ASP A 528 -24.93 -3.57 -0.80
CA ASP A 528 -23.90 -4.30 -0.04
C ASP A 528 -23.14 -5.28 -0.94
N ILE A 529 -23.85 -6.10 -1.73
CA ILE A 529 -23.24 -7.00 -2.72
C ILE A 529 -22.44 -6.18 -3.72
N ARG A 530 -22.99 -5.07 -4.22
CA ARG A 530 -22.29 -4.20 -5.16
C ARG A 530 -21.05 -3.58 -4.51
N ALA A 531 -21.17 -3.04 -3.31
CA ALA A 531 -20.04 -2.45 -2.58
C ALA A 531 -18.94 -3.48 -2.33
N ALA A 532 -19.30 -4.71 -1.98
CA ALA A 532 -18.35 -5.81 -1.80
C ALA A 532 -17.68 -6.20 -3.14
N LEU A 533 -18.45 -6.37 -4.21
CA LEU A 533 -17.90 -6.66 -5.54
C LEU A 533 -17.00 -5.51 -6.05
N ASP A 534 -17.41 -4.27 -5.82
CA ASP A 534 -16.67 -3.07 -6.19
C ASP A 534 -15.35 -2.94 -5.40
N GLN A 535 -15.33 -3.35 -4.12
CA GLN A 535 -14.13 -3.42 -3.29
C GLN A 535 -13.12 -4.43 -3.84
N GLU A 536 -13.61 -5.54 -4.39
CA GLU A 536 -12.79 -6.57 -5.05
C GLU A 536 -12.49 -6.24 -6.52
N GLY A 537 -12.87 -5.06 -7.02
CA GLY A 537 -12.60 -4.64 -8.40
C GLY A 537 -13.50 -5.25 -9.46
N ILE A 538 -14.52 -6.00 -9.07
CA ILE A 538 -15.43 -6.68 -9.98
C ILE A 538 -16.44 -5.65 -10.51
N SER A 539 -16.42 -5.40 -11.83
CA SER A 539 -17.32 -4.45 -12.47
C SER A 539 -18.74 -5.01 -12.53
N THR A 540 -19.67 -4.28 -11.92
CA THR A 540 -21.08 -4.63 -11.87
C THR A 540 -21.91 -3.74 -12.81
N TYR A 541 -22.87 -4.33 -13.51
CA TYR A 541 -24.00 -3.61 -14.11
C TYR A 541 -25.24 -3.81 -13.25
N LYS A 542 -25.90 -2.71 -12.90
CA LYS A 542 -27.17 -2.69 -12.17
C LYS A 542 -28.26 -2.11 -13.06
N ASP A 543 -29.37 -2.82 -13.17
CA ASP A 543 -30.57 -2.32 -13.85
C ASP A 543 -31.36 -1.36 -12.94
N ASP A 544 -30.93 -0.10 -12.86
CA ASP A 544 -31.69 0.95 -12.14
C ASP A 544 -32.80 1.56 -13.02
N VAL A 545 -34.00 1.66 -12.43
CA VAL A 545 -35.31 2.00 -13.06
C VAL A 545 -35.32 3.34 -13.83
N THR A 546 -34.36 4.21 -13.58
CA THR A 546 -34.29 5.57 -14.14
C THR A 546 -33.62 5.63 -15.53
N GLN A 547 -32.80 4.64 -15.92
CA GLN A 547 -32.08 4.68 -17.21
C GLN A 547 -32.57 3.66 -18.26
N SER A 548 -33.23 2.56 -17.87
CA SER A 548 -33.47 1.40 -18.76
C SER A 548 -34.80 1.39 -19.54
N ARG A 549 -35.37 2.55 -19.92
CA ARG A 549 -36.55 2.57 -20.83
C ARG A 549 -36.22 2.13 -22.27
N LYS A 550 -34.97 1.77 -22.59
CA LYS A 550 -34.56 1.26 -23.90
C LYS A 550 -34.08 -0.18 -23.79
N GLU A 551 -34.92 -1.10 -24.25
CA GLU A 551 -34.66 -2.55 -24.36
C GLU A 551 -33.29 -2.86 -25.00
N SER A 552 -32.86 -2.03 -25.97
CA SER A 552 -31.56 -2.14 -26.65
C SER A 552 -30.33 -1.97 -25.74
N ILE A 553 -30.44 -1.23 -24.62
CA ILE A 553 -29.33 -1.01 -23.68
C ILE A 553 -29.21 -2.22 -22.76
N LEU A 554 -30.34 -2.70 -22.23
CA LEU A 554 -30.39 -3.87 -21.37
C LEU A 554 -29.87 -5.13 -22.08
N LEU A 555 -30.29 -5.33 -23.34
CA LEU A 555 -29.82 -6.43 -24.18
C LEU A 555 -28.29 -6.43 -24.34
N LYS A 556 -27.71 -5.26 -24.63
CA LYS A 556 -26.26 -5.12 -24.75
C LYS A 556 -25.54 -5.37 -23.42
N ALA A 557 -26.11 -4.93 -22.31
CA ALA A 557 -25.54 -5.17 -20.99
C ALA A 557 -25.53 -6.67 -20.65
N ILE A 558 -26.64 -7.37 -20.87
CA ILE A 558 -26.74 -8.83 -20.69
C ILE A 558 -25.72 -9.56 -21.58
N GLU A 559 -25.72 -9.25 -22.89
CA GLU A 559 -24.82 -9.89 -23.86
C GLU A 559 -23.34 -9.69 -23.55
N ARG A 560 -23.01 -8.58 -22.89
CA ARG A 560 -21.64 -8.19 -22.54
C ARG A 560 -21.32 -8.42 -21.07
N SER A 561 -22.07 -9.22 -20.33
CA SER A 561 -21.75 -9.56 -18.94
C SER A 561 -21.17 -10.96 -18.80
N ARG A 562 -20.16 -11.21 -17.96
CA ARG A 562 -19.54 -12.55 -17.82
C ARG A 562 -20.38 -13.49 -16.94
N LEU A 563 -20.96 -12.94 -15.88
CA LEU A 563 -21.74 -13.65 -14.88
C LEU A 563 -23.04 -12.89 -14.59
N PHE A 564 -24.12 -13.61 -14.28
CA PHE A 564 -25.41 -13.04 -13.90
C PHE A 564 -25.74 -13.40 -12.44
N VAL A 565 -25.98 -12.41 -11.59
CA VAL A 565 -26.56 -12.59 -10.26
C VAL A 565 -28.05 -12.26 -10.35
N ILE A 566 -28.91 -13.25 -10.10
CA ILE A 566 -30.37 -13.06 -10.14
C ILE A 566 -30.90 -13.19 -8.73
N ILE A 567 -31.52 -12.12 -8.21
CA ILE A 567 -32.04 -12.10 -6.84
C ILE A 567 -33.54 -12.36 -6.87
N PHE A 568 -33.94 -13.58 -6.53
CA PHE A 568 -35.33 -13.98 -6.40
C PHE A 568 -35.89 -13.52 -5.05
N THR A 569 -36.90 -12.67 -5.10
CA THR A 569 -37.71 -12.23 -3.95
C THR A 569 -39.14 -12.71 -4.11
N LYS A 570 -39.98 -12.60 -3.06
CA LYS A 570 -41.39 -13.01 -3.15
C LYS A 570 -42.12 -12.33 -4.31
N LYS A 571 -41.85 -11.06 -4.54
CA LYS A 571 -42.55 -10.24 -5.54
C LYS A 571 -41.88 -10.23 -6.92
N PHE A 572 -40.81 -11.01 -7.10
CA PHE A 572 -40.07 -11.09 -8.36
C PHE A 572 -40.98 -11.41 -9.56
N ALA A 573 -41.92 -12.35 -9.41
CA ALA A 573 -42.81 -12.77 -10.50
C ALA A 573 -44.02 -11.83 -10.72
N VAL A 574 -44.19 -10.79 -9.90
CA VAL A 574 -45.36 -9.88 -9.97
C VAL A 574 -45.32 -9.01 -11.22
N ASN A 575 -44.14 -8.76 -11.80
CA ASN A 575 -43.99 -7.95 -13.01
C ASN A 575 -43.37 -8.79 -14.13
N SER A 576 -44.09 -8.89 -15.25
CA SER A 576 -43.67 -9.63 -16.44
C SER A 576 -42.32 -9.17 -17.01
N TRP A 577 -41.90 -7.94 -16.74
CA TRP A 577 -40.58 -7.46 -17.14
C TRP A 577 -39.42 -8.25 -16.51
N TYR A 578 -39.54 -8.65 -15.25
CA TYR A 578 -38.51 -9.47 -14.59
C TYR A 578 -38.43 -10.85 -15.22
N LEU A 579 -39.58 -11.39 -15.61
CA LEU A 579 -39.66 -12.68 -16.29
C LEU A 579 -39.05 -12.59 -17.70
N ASP A 580 -39.24 -11.47 -18.39
CA ASP A 580 -38.61 -11.18 -19.68
C ASP A 580 -37.09 -11.03 -19.58
N GLU A 581 -36.60 -10.35 -18.54
CA GLU A 581 -35.18 -10.20 -18.27
C GLU A 581 -34.51 -11.56 -18.00
N VAL A 582 -35.09 -12.38 -17.11
CA VAL A 582 -34.55 -13.73 -16.82
C VAL A 582 -34.60 -14.62 -18.05
N ALA A 583 -35.66 -14.54 -18.86
CA ALA A 583 -35.72 -15.26 -20.13
C ALA A 583 -34.56 -14.87 -21.06
N LYS A 584 -34.22 -13.59 -21.13
CA LYS A 584 -33.10 -13.14 -21.96
C LYS A 584 -31.74 -13.53 -21.39
N ILE A 585 -31.56 -13.47 -20.08
CA ILE A 585 -30.33 -13.91 -19.40
C ILE A 585 -30.09 -15.41 -19.65
N THR A 586 -31.12 -16.24 -19.48
CA THR A 586 -31.00 -17.70 -19.67
C THR A 586 -30.74 -18.09 -21.13
N GLU A 587 -31.35 -17.38 -22.08
CA GLU A 587 -31.04 -17.53 -23.50
C GLU A 587 -29.56 -17.20 -23.79
N CYS A 588 -29.10 -16.02 -23.36
CA CYS A 588 -27.72 -15.59 -23.57
C CYS A 588 -26.70 -16.51 -22.88
N SER A 589 -26.99 -16.94 -21.65
CA SER A 589 -26.16 -17.87 -20.88
C SER A 589 -25.97 -19.20 -21.61
N LYS A 590 -27.02 -19.73 -22.25
CA LYS A 590 -26.90 -20.96 -23.06
C LYS A 590 -26.09 -20.77 -24.32
N GLU A 591 -26.27 -19.66 -25.02
CA GLU A 591 -25.55 -19.40 -26.27
C GLU A 591 -24.05 -19.19 -26.03
N LYS A 592 -23.69 -18.51 -24.94
CA LYS A 592 -22.32 -18.08 -24.66
C LYS A 592 -21.61 -18.85 -23.54
N GLY A 593 -22.29 -19.76 -22.85
CA GLY A 593 -21.75 -20.49 -21.71
C GLY A 593 -21.49 -19.63 -20.46
N GLN A 594 -22.17 -18.48 -20.32
CA GLN A 594 -22.03 -17.57 -19.19
C GLN A 594 -22.71 -18.14 -17.93
N PHE A 595 -22.18 -17.81 -16.75
CA PHE A 595 -22.64 -18.39 -15.48
C PHE A 595 -23.82 -17.61 -14.89
N ILE A 596 -24.80 -18.32 -14.30
CA ILE A 596 -25.91 -17.74 -13.55
C ILE A 596 -25.80 -18.15 -12.08
N LEU A 597 -25.78 -17.17 -11.18
CA LEU A 597 -25.80 -17.32 -9.74
C LEU A 597 -27.15 -16.84 -9.17
N PRO A 598 -28.07 -17.76 -8.84
CA PRO A 598 -29.33 -17.38 -8.22
C PRO A 598 -29.15 -17.14 -6.72
N ILE A 599 -29.69 -16.02 -6.22
CA ILE A 599 -29.81 -15.69 -4.79
C ILE A 599 -31.28 -15.74 -4.41
N PHE A 600 -31.62 -16.51 -3.39
CA PHE A 600 -32.99 -16.68 -2.91
C PHE A 600 -33.19 -15.88 -1.61
N TYR A 601 -33.89 -14.75 -1.71
CA TYR A 601 -34.15 -13.85 -0.60
C TYR A 601 -35.56 -14.04 -0.05
N ASN A 602 -35.67 -14.63 1.13
CA ASN A 602 -36.94 -14.97 1.80
C ASN A 602 -37.92 -15.78 0.93
N VAL A 603 -37.37 -16.59 0.02
CA VAL A 603 -38.08 -17.50 -0.88
C VAL A 603 -37.35 -18.83 -0.94
N SER A 604 -38.09 -19.91 -1.16
CA SER A 604 -37.52 -21.25 -1.34
C SER A 604 -37.04 -21.43 -2.78
N SER A 605 -35.83 -21.95 -2.94
CA SER A 605 -35.29 -22.32 -4.26
C SER A 605 -36.17 -23.34 -5.00
N SER A 606 -36.82 -24.23 -4.25
CA SER A 606 -37.78 -25.21 -4.76
C SER A 606 -39.06 -24.57 -5.28
N ASP A 607 -39.56 -23.52 -4.60
CA ASP A 607 -40.82 -22.86 -4.98
C ASP A 607 -40.65 -22.10 -6.30
N VAL A 608 -39.52 -21.42 -6.49
CA VAL A 608 -39.16 -20.75 -7.76
C VAL A 608 -38.97 -21.78 -8.88
N ARG A 609 -38.20 -22.85 -8.61
CA ARG A 609 -37.90 -23.89 -9.60
C ARG A 609 -39.14 -24.66 -10.04
N THR A 610 -40.03 -24.98 -9.12
CA THR A 610 -41.25 -25.76 -9.43
C THR A 610 -42.45 -24.89 -9.78
N GLN A 611 -42.31 -23.56 -9.68
CA GLN A 611 -43.39 -22.57 -9.76
C GLN A 611 -44.59 -22.97 -8.89
N LYS A 612 -44.32 -23.30 -7.63
CA LYS A 612 -45.33 -23.67 -6.62
C LYS A 612 -45.35 -22.67 -5.47
N GLY A 613 -46.32 -22.83 -4.55
CA GLY A 613 -46.54 -21.88 -3.47
C GLY A 613 -46.88 -20.50 -4.02
N TYR A 614 -46.37 -19.45 -3.36
CA TYR A 614 -46.63 -18.06 -3.74
C TYR A 614 -46.20 -17.73 -5.18
N PHE A 615 -45.08 -18.29 -5.66
CA PHE A 615 -44.63 -18.09 -7.05
C PHE A 615 -45.62 -18.69 -8.05
N GLY A 616 -46.19 -19.86 -7.75
CA GLY A 616 -47.22 -20.48 -8.60
C GLY A 616 -48.51 -19.66 -8.65
N GLU A 617 -48.94 -19.12 -7.51
CA GLU A 617 -50.12 -18.25 -7.42
C GLU A 617 -49.95 -17.00 -8.30
N VAL A 618 -48.84 -16.27 -8.14
CA VAL A 618 -48.57 -15.07 -8.95
C VAL A 618 -48.40 -15.41 -10.43
N MET A 619 -47.77 -16.53 -10.76
CA MET A 619 -47.59 -16.97 -12.14
C MET A 619 -48.92 -17.38 -12.82
N SER A 620 -49.94 -17.78 -12.05
CA SER A 620 -51.26 -18.13 -12.61
C SER A 620 -51.99 -16.92 -13.20
N GLU A 621 -51.68 -15.69 -12.76
CA GLU A 621 -52.20 -14.46 -13.35
C GLU A 621 -51.79 -14.30 -14.82
N TYR A 622 -50.73 -14.98 -15.23
CA TYR A 622 -50.16 -14.94 -16.58
C TYR A 622 -50.49 -16.19 -17.42
N ASP A 623 -51.37 -17.10 -16.99
CA ASP A 623 -51.61 -18.38 -17.66
C ASP A 623 -52.08 -18.23 -19.14
N THR A 624 -52.71 -17.10 -19.49
CA THR A 624 -53.13 -16.80 -20.88
C THR A 624 -52.09 -16.00 -21.67
N HIS A 625 -50.97 -15.62 -21.06
CA HIS A 625 -49.95 -14.79 -21.68
C HIS A 625 -49.11 -15.60 -22.69
N PRO A 626 -48.84 -15.09 -23.91
CA PRO A 626 -48.15 -15.85 -24.96
C PRO A 626 -46.71 -16.24 -24.60
N ARG A 627 -46.07 -15.53 -23.66
CA ARG A 627 -44.70 -15.80 -23.19
C ARG A 627 -44.64 -16.73 -21.97
N MET A 628 -45.77 -17.20 -21.46
CA MET A 628 -45.85 -17.93 -20.19
C MET A 628 -44.90 -19.15 -20.14
N GLU A 629 -44.88 -19.94 -21.20
CA GLU A 629 -44.03 -21.13 -21.28
C GLU A 629 -42.53 -20.79 -21.31
N ILE A 630 -42.18 -19.66 -21.96
CA ILE A 630 -40.80 -19.15 -22.00
C ILE A 630 -40.37 -18.77 -20.58
N TRP A 631 -41.23 -18.06 -19.84
CA TRP A 631 -40.95 -17.64 -18.47
C TRP A 631 -40.80 -18.82 -17.50
N ARG A 632 -41.69 -19.82 -17.60
CA ARG A 632 -41.57 -21.06 -16.78
C ARG A 632 -40.23 -21.73 -17.00
N LYS A 633 -39.87 -21.94 -18.26
CA LYS A 633 -38.59 -22.56 -18.63
C LYS A 633 -37.39 -21.75 -18.15
N ALA A 634 -37.42 -20.43 -18.30
CA ALA A 634 -36.36 -19.55 -17.85
C ALA A 634 -36.15 -19.61 -16.32
N LEU A 635 -37.23 -19.63 -15.53
CA LEU A 635 -37.13 -19.76 -14.06
C LEU A 635 -36.54 -21.12 -13.64
N VAL A 636 -36.93 -22.21 -14.31
CA VAL A 636 -36.32 -23.52 -14.07
C VAL A 636 -34.83 -23.46 -14.34
N GLU A 637 -34.42 -22.89 -15.47
CA GLU A 637 -33.03 -22.86 -15.92
C GLU A 637 -32.15 -21.96 -15.06
N ALA A 638 -32.63 -20.77 -14.72
CA ALA A 638 -31.95 -19.82 -13.84
C ALA A 638 -31.70 -20.41 -12.43
N THR A 639 -32.46 -21.42 -12.02
CA THR A 639 -32.33 -22.06 -10.71
C THR A 639 -31.55 -23.37 -10.73
N ILE A 640 -31.04 -23.84 -11.87
CA ILE A 640 -30.30 -25.13 -11.99
C ILE A 640 -28.99 -25.10 -11.18
N ALA A 641 -28.26 -23.99 -11.21
CA ALA A 641 -27.01 -23.83 -10.46
C ALA A 641 -27.26 -23.86 -8.95
N ALA A 642 -26.26 -24.29 -8.17
CA ALA A 642 -26.32 -24.23 -6.71
C ALA A 642 -26.41 -22.75 -6.28
N GLY A 643 -27.61 -22.31 -5.91
CA GLY A 643 -27.85 -20.93 -5.50
C GLY A 643 -27.55 -20.68 -4.02
N LEU A 644 -27.52 -19.40 -3.66
CA LEU A 644 -27.32 -18.94 -2.29
C LEU A 644 -28.68 -18.66 -1.63
N GLU A 645 -28.99 -19.34 -0.53
CA GLU A 645 -30.21 -19.09 0.25
C GLU A 645 -29.92 -18.13 1.41
N TYR A 646 -30.60 -16.99 1.45
CA TYR A 646 -30.34 -15.93 2.43
C TYR A 646 -30.52 -16.39 3.89
N SER A 647 -31.47 -17.30 4.15
CA SER A 647 -31.71 -17.87 5.48
C SER A 647 -30.49 -18.61 6.06
N LYS A 648 -29.57 -19.08 5.21
CA LYS A 648 -28.31 -19.71 5.65
C LYS A 648 -27.24 -18.70 6.06
N PHE A 649 -27.37 -17.43 5.69
CA PHE A 649 -26.43 -16.36 6.05
C PHE A 649 -26.73 -15.75 7.44
N GLN A 650 -27.99 -15.72 7.88
CA GLN A 650 -28.35 -15.23 9.23
C GLN A 650 -27.79 -16.09 10.38
N LEU A 651 -27.48 -17.36 10.12
CA LEU A 651 -26.87 -18.26 11.11
C LEU A 651 -25.39 -17.94 11.38
N VAL A 652 -24.70 -17.24 10.48
CA VAL A 652 -23.29 -16.87 10.65
C VAL A 652 -23.14 -15.58 11.45
N THR A 653 -24.12 -14.67 11.38
CA THR A 653 -24.10 -13.41 12.14
C THR A 653 -24.48 -13.56 13.62
N ASN A 654 -25.27 -14.58 13.99
CA ASN A 654 -25.61 -14.86 15.39
C ASN A 654 -24.53 -15.65 16.15
N LEU A 655 -23.43 -16.03 15.49
CA LEU A 655 -22.26 -16.65 16.12
C LEU A 655 -21.16 -15.63 16.49
N TYR A 656 -21.38 -14.34 16.16
CA TYR A 656 -20.43 -13.25 16.42
C TYR A 656 -21.07 -12.02 17.10
N SER A 657 -22.25 -12.17 17.72
CA SER A 657 -22.87 -11.16 18.58
C SER A 657 -22.55 -11.39 20.05
#